data_AF-A0A0Q6EX14-F1
#
_entry.id   AF-A0A0Q6EX14-F1
#
_cell.length_a   1.000
_cell.length_b   1.000
_cell.length_c   1.000
_cell.angle_alpha   90.00
_cell.angle_beta   90.00
_cell.angle_gamma   90.00
#
_symmetry.space_group_name_H-M   'P 1'
#
loop_
_entity.id
_entity.type
_entity.pdbx_description
1 polymer ?
#
loop_
_entity_poly.entity_id
_entity_poly.type
_entity_poly.pdbx_seq_one_letter_code
_entity_poly.pdbx_strand_id
1 'polypeptide(L)'
;MGMSSNGRPVEELGEADAAAELAFLAAEIAGHDERYHAEDAPTISDADYDALRRRNAAIERAFPHLVRADSPSVRVGYSPSAKFAKVVHARPMLSLDNAFSDEDVADFARRARRFLGLGEGAPLAITAEPKIDGLSLSLRYEDGRLVSAATRGDGQVGEDVTANALTIDDIPHRLAGVRPAVFEVRGEVYMTHADFRALNERLAGGAVPAPLSGEEADGEGGEEADAEPAASGAKLRQFANPRNAAAGSLRQKDPAVTRARPLRFFAYAWGEVSDVPGRTQTEVVEALGRMGFSTNAVPLEGREAPLMRRVDSVEGLIEHYHRIEEMRAGLGYDIDGVVYKVDDLALQAELGFVSRAPRWAIAHKFSAEQATTVVEAIDINVGRTGKLAPLARLTPVTVGGVVVSNVTLHNEDYIAGRDADGAPIRGGRDIRIGDTVIVQRAGDVIPQVVDVVAEKRPAGAVPFAFPHRCPVCGSRAEREVNPRTGRIDSVRKCVAGLTCSAQGRERLKHFVSRQAFDIEGFGEVYVEALFDAGLVRQPADIFRLTFEDLKTVIEERQRLLRQEKIRLEDEMLAAAGEPPKKRGKPKAYDYTTATRNLMEAIEQRRTIAFERLIFALGIPEIGETTAKALARHFGTMPALGEAVAEAAGEQPGEAWTRLLAIPRIGDGTVEKLVGATPEELADPGFDPTKSERIRLTSPQRVALREAFGEPAAIRAAVAAAAAARPGPAYESLASLGDVGPVAALSLIHFFGEPQNVEAVDALTREVRTSAPERARTGTSFTGKVIVFTGSLERMTRPEAKAKAEALGAKVSGSVSKKTDLVVAGPGAGSKLEEARRHGVAVIDEDEFLRQAGEA
;
A
#
# COMPACT_ATOMS: atom_id res chain seq x y z
N MET A 1 -19.73 4.95 -10.65
CA MET A 1 -19.39 3.64 -10.05
C MET A 1 -19.97 3.64 -8.64
N GLY A 2 -20.73 2.59 -8.32
CA GLY A 2 -21.75 2.58 -7.27
C GLY A 2 -21.22 2.78 -5.86
N MET A 3 -22.02 3.48 -5.06
CA MET A 3 -21.79 3.77 -3.64
C MET A 3 -21.75 2.46 -2.84
N SER A 4 -20.74 2.33 -1.97
CA SER A 4 -20.79 1.39 -0.84
C SER A 4 -22.07 1.68 -0.05
N SER A 5 -22.83 0.65 0.33
CA SER A 5 -24.01 0.87 1.16
C SER A 5 -23.51 1.38 2.52
N ASN A 6 -24.08 2.49 3.03
CA ASN A 6 -23.63 3.23 4.22
C ASN A 6 -23.72 2.41 5.55
N GLY A 7 -23.07 1.25 5.65
CA GLY A 7 -23.05 0.42 6.86
C GLY A 7 -24.40 -0.17 7.28
N ARG A 8 -25.39 -0.22 6.37
CA ARG A 8 -26.74 -0.75 6.69
C ARG A 8 -26.67 -2.25 7.05
N PRO A 9 -27.48 -2.74 7.99
CA PRO A 9 -27.61 -4.19 8.26
C PRO A 9 -27.95 -4.96 6.97
N VAL A 10 -27.48 -6.21 6.83
CA VAL A 10 -27.68 -7.00 5.61
C VAL A 10 -29.16 -7.23 5.34
N GLU A 11 -29.95 -7.29 6.40
CA GLU A 11 -31.39 -7.49 6.42
C GLU A 11 -32.17 -6.32 5.80
N GLU A 12 -31.54 -5.14 5.71
CA GLU A 12 -32.15 -3.90 5.19
C GLU A 12 -31.70 -3.57 3.75
N LEU A 13 -30.87 -4.42 3.13
CA LEU A 13 -30.39 -4.19 1.78
C LEU A 13 -31.45 -4.55 0.73
N GLY A 14 -31.65 -3.66 -0.23
CA GLY A 14 -32.34 -3.99 -1.48
C GLY A 14 -31.43 -4.72 -2.44
N GLU A 15 -32.00 -5.47 -3.39
CA GLU A 15 -31.27 -6.30 -4.35
C GLU A 15 -30.23 -5.51 -5.18
N ALA A 16 -30.57 -4.27 -5.57
CA ALA A 16 -29.67 -3.38 -6.30
C ALA A 16 -28.50 -2.86 -5.43
N ASP A 17 -28.76 -2.61 -4.13
CA ASP A 17 -27.75 -2.17 -3.17
C ASP A 17 -26.79 -3.32 -2.84
N ALA A 18 -27.33 -4.53 -2.64
CA ALA A 18 -26.55 -5.75 -2.42
C ALA A 18 -25.64 -6.06 -3.62
N ALA A 19 -26.14 -5.93 -4.86
CA ALA A 19 -25.32 -6.13 -6.06
C ALA A 19 -24.17 -5.11 -6.19
N ALA A 20 -24.43 -3.85 -5.85
CA ALA A 20 -23.42 -2.79 -5.88
C ALA A 20 -22.36 -2.98 -4.78
N GLU A 21 -22.78 -3.35 -3.58
CA GLU A 21 -21.89 -3.61 -2.44
C GLU A 21 -21.02 -4.85 -2.68
N LEU A 22 -21.58 -5.94 -3.22
CA LEU A 22 -20.80 -7.12 -3.63
C LEU A 22 -19.74 -6.78 -4.69
N ALA A 23 -20.06 -5.88 -5.63
CA ALA A 23 -19.08 -5.43 -6.63
C ALA A 23 -17.95 -4.60 -6.00
N PHE A 24 -18.28 -3.76 -5.02
CA PHE A 24 -17.31 -2.96 -4.27
C PHE A 24 -16.41 -3.85 -3.40
N LEU A 25 -17.00 -4.71 -2.57
CA LEU A 25 -16.28 -5.63 -1.68
C LEU A 25 -15.35 -6.56 -2.47
N ALA A 26 -15.81 -7.08 -3.62
CA ALA A 26 -14.97 -7.91 -4.47
C ALA A 26 -13.73 -7.17 -4.99
N ALA A 27 -13.87 -5.90 -5.39
CA ALA A 27 -12.75 -5.08 -5.87
C ALA A 27 -11.80 -4.67 -4.73
N GLU A 28 -12.35 -4.30 -3.57
CA GLU A 28 -11.56 -3.89 -2.40
C GLU A 28 -10.76 -5.06 -1.84
N ILE A 29 -11.41 -6.21 -1.61
CA ILE A 29 -10.75 -7.44 -1.13
C ILE A 29 -9.66 -7.88 -2.13
N ALA A 30 -9.92 -7.82 -3.44
CA ALA A 30 -8.90 -8.15 -4.45
C ALA A 30 -7.68 -7.20 -4.39
N GLY A 31 -7.90 -5.90 -4.16
CA GLY A 31 -6.81 -4.94 -4.00
C GLY A 31 -5.99 -5.17 -2.72
N HIS A 32 -6.63 -5.65 -1.65
CA HIS A 32 -5.92 -6.07 -0.44
C HIS A 32 -5.18 -7.40 -0.64
N ASP A 33 -5.77 -8.37 -1.35
CA ASP A 33 -5.12 -9.63 -1.71
C ASP A 33 -3.83 -9.40 -2.51
N GLU A 34 -3.86 -8.48 -3.48
CA GLU A 34 -2.67 -8.11 -4.26
C GLU A 34 -1.55 -7.52 -3.38
N ARG A 35 -1.87 -6.56 -2.51
CA ARG A 35 -0.87 -5.95 -1.63
C ARG A 35 -0.34 -6.92 -0.56
N TYR A 36 -1.22 -7.76 -0.04
CA TYR A 36 -0.89 -8.75 0.98
C TYR A 36 0.01 -9.85 0.42
N HIS A 37 -0.33 -10.38 -0.77
CA HIS A 37 0.33 -11.56 -1.32
C HIS A 37 1.35 -11.29 -2.43
N ALA A 38 1.19 -10.25 -3.25
CA ALA A 38 2.13 -9.94 -4.35
C ALA A 38 3.24 -8.98 -3.89
N GLU A 39 2.91 -8.05 -3.00
CA GLU A 39 3.82 -7.00 -2.53
C GLU A 39 4.38 -7.25 -1.12
N ASP A 40 3.87 -8.25 -0.40
CA ASP A 40 4.17 -8.54 1.01
C ASP A 40 3.99 -7.30 1.92
N ALA A 41 3.08 -6.39 1.55
CA ALA A 41 2.92 -5.04 2.09
C ALA A 41 1.44 -4.68 2.38
N PRO A 42 0.78 -5.35 3.34
CA PRO A 42 -0.62 -5.11 3.65
C PRO A 42 -0.91 -3.66 4.06
N THR A 43 -2.08 -3.16 3.68
CA THR A 43 -2.54 -1.79 3.98
C THR A 43 -3.69 -1.73 5.01
N ILE A 44 -4.27 -2.87 5.34
CA ILE A 44 -5.30 -3.05 6.38
C ILE A 44 -4.91 -4.24 7.26
N SER A 45 -5.51 -4.36 8.44
CA SER A 45 -5.28 -5.50 9.32
C SER A 45 -6.00 -6.76 8.81
N ASP A 46 -5.57 -7.94 9.26
CA ASP A 46 -6.25 -9.20 8.97
C ASP A 46 -7.69 -9.22 9.54
N ALA A 47 -7.93 -8.50 10.63
CA ALA A 47 -9.26 -8.39 11.24
C ALA A 47 -10.21 -7.54 10.37
N ASP A 48 -9.72 -6.44 9.81
CA ASP A 48 -10.49 -5.62 8.86
C ASP A 48 -10.74 -6.38 7.56
N TYR A 49 -9.72 -7.09 7.07
CA TYR A 49 -9.86 -7.97 5.92
C TYR A 49 -10.91 -9.07 6.16
N ASP A 50 -10.85 -9.73 7.32
CA ASP A 50 -11.84 -10.72 7.73
C ASP A 50 -13.24 -10.08 7.89
N ALA A 51 -13.34 -8.82 8.33
CA ALA A 51 -14.61 -8.10 8.39
C ALA A 51 -15.21 -7.87 7.00
N LEU A 52 -14.40 -7.45 6.02
CA LEU A 52 -14.82 -7.33 4.62
C LEU A 52 -15.30 -8.68 4.07
N ARG A 53 -14.54 -9.76 4.35
CA ARG A 53 -14.89 -11.13 3.95
C ARG A 53 -16.18 -11.61 4.61
N ARG A 54 -16.39 -11.34 5.91
CA ARG A 54 -17.62 -11.66 6.65
C ARG A 54 -18.82 -10.91 6.05
N ARG A 55 -18.64 -9.62 5.76
CA ARG A 55 -19.69 -8.80 5.14
C ARG A 55 -20.09 -9.34 3.77
N ASN A 56 -19.11 -9.65 2.92
CA ASN A 56 -19.37 -10.26 1.61
C ASN A 56 -20.15 -11.59 1.75
N ALA A 57 -19.68 -12.49 2.64
CA ALA A 57 -20.33 -13.78 2.86
C ALA A 57 -21.76 -13.65 3.41
N ALA A 58 -22.02 -12.67 4.28
CA ALA A 58 -23.35 -12.41 4.81
C ALA A 58 -24.32 -11.94 3.72
N ILE A 59 -23.88 -11.04 2.84
CA ILE A 59 -24.68 -10.57 1.70
C ILE A 59 -24.95 -11.71 0.72
N GLU A 60 -23.94 -12.52 0.38
CA GLU A 60 -24.13 -13.67 -0.52
C GLU A 60 -25.08 -14.72 0.05
N ARG A 61 -25.09 -14.91 1.37
CA ARG A 61 -26.03 -15.82 2.03
C ARG A 61 -27.46 -15.31 1.95
N ALA A 62 -27.65 -14.00 2.05
CA ALA A 62 -28.96 -13.35 1.91
C ALA A 62 -29.42 -13.26 0.43
N PHE A 63 -28.48 -13.13 -0.52
CA PHE A 63 -28.75 -13.01 -1.96
C PHE A 63 -27.93 -14.01 -2.79
N PRO A 64 -28.23 -15.33 -2.73
CA PRO A 64 -27.41 -16.36 -3.37
C PRO A 64 -27.31 -16.25 -4.90
N HIS A 65 -28.32 -15.67 -5.56
CA HIS A 65 -28.33 -15.46 -7.01
C HIS A 65 -27.50 -14.27 -7.48
N LEU A 66 -26.99 -13.44 -6.56
CA LEU A 66 -26.11 -12.30 -6.86
C LEU A 66 -24.62 -12.62 -6.69
N VAL A 67 -24.27 -13.86 -6.32
CA VAL A 67 -22.86 -14.29 -6.16
C VAL A 67 -22.11 -14.08 -7.47
N ARG A 68 -21.08 -13.25 -7.42
CA ARG A 68 -20.31 -12.84 -8.60
C ARG A 68 -19.21 -13.85 -8.93
N ALA A 69 -18.86 -13.98 -10.20
CA ALA A 69 -17.76 -14.86 -10.64
C ALA A 69 -16.38 -14.39 -10.14
N ASP A 70 -16.22 -13.08 -9.90
CA ASP A 70 -15.02 -12.50 -9.31
C ASP A 70 -15.05 -12.40 -7.78
N SER A 71 -16.09 -12.97 -7.16
CA SER A 71 -16.27 -12.88 -5.71
C SER A 71 -15.12 -13.56 -4.96
N PRO A 72 -14.66 -12.95 -3.84
CA PRO A 72 -13.73 -13.59 -2.92
C PRO A 72 -14.23 -14.93 -2.37
N SER A 73 -15.54 -15.20 -2.32
CA SER A 73 -16.06 -16.51 -1.90
C SER A 73 -15.92 -17.61 -2.96
N VAL A 74 -15.62 -17.23 -4.20
CA VAL A 74 -15.39 -18.15 -5.34
C VAL A 74 -13.90 -18.30 -5.62
N ARG A 75 -13.11 -17.24 -5.45
CA ARG A 75 -11.67 -17.22 -5.72
C ARG A 75 -10.83 -17.78 -4.58
N VAL A 76 -9.74 -18.47 -4.92
CA VAL A 76 -8.72 -18.98 -4.01
C VAL A 76 -7.41 -18.24 -4.28
N GLY A 77 -6.73 -17.78 -3.23
CA GLY A 77 -5.39 -17.20 -3.35
C GLY A 77 -5.28 -15.96 -4.25
N TYR A 78 -4.12 -15.77 -4.88
CA TYR A 78 -3.77 -14.59 -5.69
C TYR A 78 -3.04 -14.98 -6.98
N SER A 79 -3.13 -14.15 -8.03
CA SER A 79 -2.43 -14.43 -9.28
C SER A 79 -0.90 -14.44 -9.08
N PRO A 80 -0.17 -15.50 -9.49
CA PRO A 80 1.28 -15.59 -9.35
C PRO A 80 2.02 -14.43 -10.02
N SER A 81 3.10 -13.95 -9.39
CA SER A 81 3.93 -12.89 -9.95
C SER A 81 4.57 -13.29 -11.28
N ALA A 82 4.80 -12.32 -12.16
CA ALA A 82 5.63 -12.52 -13.36
C ALA A 82 7.13 -12.68 -13.02
N LYS A 83 7.54 -12.49 -11.75
CA LYS A 83 8.95 -12.56 -11.31
C LYS A 83 9.52 -13.97 -11.27
N PHE A 84 8.66 -14.98 -11.11
CA PHE A 84 9.04 -16.40 -10.99
C PHE A 84 8.37 -17.22 -12.10
N ALA A 85 8.96 -18.37 -12.43
CA ALA A 85 8.27 -19.35 -13.26
C ALA A 85 6.99 -19.84 -12.56
N LYS A 86 6.03 -20.36 -13.32
CA LYS A 86 4.73 -20.79 -12.80
C LYS A 86 4.67 -22.32 -12.77
N VAL A 87 4.16 -22.87 -11.68
CA VAL A 87 3.91 -24.31 -11.54
C VAL A 87 2.42 -24.54 -11.38
N VAL A 88 1.83 -25.38 -12.23
CA VAL A 88 0.44 -25.81 -12.09
C VAL A 88 0.39 -26.93 -11.06
N HIS A 89 -0.44 -26.78 -10.02
CA HIS A 89 -0.62 -27.79 -9.01
C HIS A 89 -1.43 -28.96 -9.57
N ALA A 90 -0.90 -30.19 -9.46
CA ALA A 90 -1.59 -31.40 -9.95
C ALA A 90 -2.92 -31.64 -9.22
N ARG A 91 -2.99 -31.26 -7.94
CA ARG A 91 -4.22 -31.12 -7.17
C ARG A 91 -4.35 -29.68 -6.69
N PRO A 92 -5.52 -29.02 -6.75
CA PRO A 92 -5.65 -27.66 -6.24
C PRO A 92 -5.25 -27.52 -4.77
N MET A 93 -4.61 -26.40 -4.42
CA MET A 93 -4.36 -25.96 -3.05
C MET A 93 -5.48 -25.01 -2.60
N LEU A 94 -6.42 -25.53 -1.83
CA LEU A 94 -7.62 -24.79 -1.40
C LEU A 94 -7.37 -23.99 -0.11
N SER A 95 -8.34 -23.14 0.25
CA SER A 95 -8.41 -22.49 1.56
C SER A 95 -9.21 -23.33 2.55
N LEU A 96 -9.23 -22.92 3.81
CA LEU A 96 -10.16 -23.41 4.83
C LEU A 96 -11.27 -22.38 5.05
N ASP A 97 -12.47 -22.85 5.43
CA ASP A 97 -13.47 -21.99 6.04
C ASP A 97 -13.09 -21.70 7.50
N ASN A 98 -13.52 -20.56 8.01
CA ASN A 98 -13.17 -20.08 9.35
C ASN A 98 -14.32 -20.29 10.34
N ALA A 99 -13.96 -20.66 11.57
CA ALA A 99 -14.77 -20.61 12.78
C ALA A 99 -14.17 -19.53 13.71
N PHE A 100 -15.04 -18.80 14.41
CA PHE A 100 -14.63 -17.76 15.37
C PHE A 100 -15.22 -18.00 16.76
N SER A 101 -15.97 -19.09 16.93
CA SER A 101 -16.59 -19.48 18.19
C SER A 101 -16.67 -20.99 18.32
N ASP A 102 -16.79 -21.47 19.56
CA ASP A 102 -17.00 -22.88 19.88
C ASP A 102 -18.25 -23.46 19.20
N GLU A 103 -19.33 -22.68 19.08
CA GLU A 103 -20.54 -23.12 18.41
C GLU A 103 -20.30 -23.36 16.92
N ASP A 104 -19.45 -22.58 16.24
CA ASP A 104 -19.10 -22.81 14.83
C ASP A 104 -18.45 -24.19 14.62
N VAL A 105 -17.68 -24.66 15.62
CA VAL A 105 -17.04 -25.98 15.62
C VAL A 105 -18.07 -27.10 15.86
N ALA A 106 -18.99 -26.90 16.80
CA ALA A 106 -20.11 -27.81 17.03
C ALA A 106 -20.99 -27.95 15.78
N ASP A 107 -21.28 -26.82 15.14
CA ASP A 107 -21.98 -26.71 13.87
C ASP A 107 -21.28 -27.45 12.73
N PHE A 108 -19.96 -27.30 12.63
CA PHE A 108 -19.13 -28.03 11.66
C PHE A 108 -19.28 -29.55 11.85
N ALA A 109 -19.11 -30.06 13.08
CA ALA A 109 -19.26 -31.47 13.37
C ALA A 109 -20.69 -31.98 13.07
N ARG A 110 -21.71 -31.20 13.42
CA ARG A 110 -23.12 -31.53 13.15
C ARG A 110 -23.41 -31.61 11.65
N ARG A 111 -22.87 -30.66 10.86
CA ARG A 111 -22.99 -30.66 9.39
C ARG A 111 -22.29 -31.87 8.76
N ALA A 112 -21.09 -32.21 9.23
CA ALA A 112 -20.35 -33.37 8.73
C ALA A 112 -21.11 -34.68 9.02
N ARG A 113 -21.59 -34.88 10.26
CA ARG A 113 -22.41 -36.06 10.63
C ARG A 113 -23.66 -36.16 9.77
N ARG A 114 -24.41 -35.07 9.61
CA ARG A 114 -25.63 -35.03 8.80
C ARG A 114 -25.36 -35.40 7.35
N PHE A 115 -24.26 -34.90 6.76
CA PHE A 115 -23.89 -35.21 5.39
C PHE A 115 -23.59 -36.70 5.20
N LEU A 116 -22.88 -37.30 6.16
CA LEU A 116 -22.51 -38.72 6.17
C LEU A 116 -23.65 -39.65 6.63
N GLY A 117 -24.85 -39.12 6.91
CA GLY A 117 -25.97 -39.91 7.43
C GLY A 117 -25.75 -40.49 8.84
N LEU A 118 -24.81 -39.92 9.61
CA LEU A 118 -24.49 -40.34 10.96
C LEU A 118 -25.48 -39.74 11.97
N GLY A 119 -25.81 -40.50 13.02
CA GLY A 119 -26.62 -40.02 14.14
C GLY A 119 -25.93 -38.89 14.92
N GLU A 120 -26.69 -38.06 15.63
CA GLU A 120 -26.20 -36.81 16.24
C GLU A 120 -25.06 -37.01 17.26
N GLY A 121 -25.08 -38.14 17.98
CA GLY A 121 -24.03 -38.57 18.91
C GLY A 121 -23.10 -39.66 18.37
N ALA A 122 -23.13 -39.96 17.06
CA ALA A 122 -22.21 -40.94 16.49
C ALA A 122 -20.76 -40.42 16.58
N PRO A 123 -19.79 -41.26 16.96
CA PRO A 123 -18.39 -40.85 17.03
C PRO A 123 -17.91 -40.42 15.65
N LEU A 124 -17.28 -39.24 15.59
CA LEU A 124 -16.64 -38.71 14.40
C LEU A 124 -15.25 -38.25 14.81
N ALA A 125 -14.25 -39.05 14.44
CA ALA A 125 -12.86 -38.75 14.74
C ALA A 125 -12.39 -37.54 13.93
N ILE A 126 -11.81 -36.57 14.62
CA ILE A 126 -11.32 -35.32 14.05
C ILE A 126 -9.92 -35.05 14.63
N THR A 127 -8.96 -34.73 13.77
CA THR A 127 -7.65 -34.24 14.20
C THR A 127 -7.72 -32.74 14.45
N ALA A 128 -7.18 -32.28 15.57
CA ALA A 128 -6.98 -30.88 15.90
C ALA A 128 -5.47 -30.57 15.86
N GLU A 129 -5.06 -29.67 14.98
CA GLU A 129 -3.66 -29.26 14.77
C GLU A 129 -3.53 -27.74 14.83
N PRO A 130 -2.41 -27.18 15.33
CA PRO A 130 -2.21 -25.73 15.33
C PRO A 130 -2.16 -25.18 13.91
N LYS A 131 -2.80 -24.03 13.69
CA LYS A 131 -2.82 -23.32 12.43
C LYS A 131 -1.59 -22.41 12.35
N ILE A 132 -0.56 -22.87 11.65
CA ILE A 132 0.71 -22.16 11.50
C ILE A 132 0.51 -20.88 10.69
N ASP A 133 1.05 -19.76 11.19
CA ASP A 133 0.96 -18.47 10.49
C ASP A 133 2.22 -18.23 9.64
N GLY A 134 2.17 -18.70 8.39
CA GLY A 134 3.30 -18.62 7.46
C GLY A 134 2.89 -18.50 5.99
N LEU A 135 3.68 -19.11 5.10
CA LEU A 135 3.37 -19.23 3.69
C LEU A 135 3.25 -20.70 3.28
N SER A 136 2.09 -21.08 2.77
CA SER A 136 1.86 -22.44 2.28
C SER A 136 2.75 -22.79 1.09
N LEU A 137 3.36 -23.97 1.17
CA LEU A 137 4.30 -24.49 0.19
C LEU A 137 3.92 -25.93 -0.20
N SER A 138 3.94 -26.22 -1.49
CA SER A 138 3.81 -27.57 -2.06
C SER A 138 5.17 -28.06 -2.53
N LEU A 139 5.54 -29.27 -2.13
CA LEU A 139 6.81 -29.93 -2.42
C LEU A 139 6.54 -31.24 -3.16
N ARG A 140 6.88 -31.31 -4.44
CA ARG A 140 6.67 -32.51 -5.24
C ARG A 140 7.92 -33.36 -5.29
N TYR A 141 7.77 -34.63 -4.91
CA TYR A 141 8.81 -35.64 -4.96
C TYR A 141 8.50 -36.68 -6.04
N GLU A 142 9.51 -37.02 -6.84
CA GLU A 142 9.47 -38.15 -7.78
C GLU A 142 10.58 -39.13 -7.44
N ASP A 143 10.24 -40.42 -7.35
CA ASP A 143 11.13 -41.49 -6.88
C ASP A 143 11.85 -41.10 -5.56
N GLY A 144 11.10 -40.41 -4.70
CA GLY A 144 11.56 -39.87 -3.42
C GLY A 144 12.60 -38.75 -3.49
N ARG A 145 12.83 -38.10 -4.63
CA ARG A 145 13.67 -36.88 -4.78
C ARG A 145 12.81 -35.64 -4.97
N LEU A 146 13.15 -34.53 -4.32
CA LEU A 146 12.47 -33.25 -4.53
C LEU A 146 12.72 -32.77 -5.96
N VAL A 147 11.66 -32.59 -6.76
CA VAL A 147 11.76 -32.15 -8.16
C VAL A 147 11.19 -30.75 -8.38
N SER A 148 10.22 -30.32 -7.58
CA SER A 148 9.69 -28.96 -7.64
C SER A 148 9.12 -28.50 -6.30
N ALA A 149 9.24 -27.22 -6.01
CA ALA A 149 8.54 -26.55 -4.91
C ALA A 149 7.77 -25.35 -5.44
N ALA A 150 6.51 -25.21 -5.03
CA ALA A 150 5.63 -24.15 -5.52
C ALA A 150 4.84 -23.50 -4.38
N THR A 151 4.77 -22.17 -4.39
CA THR A 151 3.86 -21.43 -3.51
C THR A 151 2.40 -21.74 -3.85
N ARG A 152 1.46 -21.41 -2.96
CA ARG A 152 0.03 -21.60 -3.25
C ARG A 152 -0.45 -20.85 -4.50
N GLY A 153 -0.02 -19.60 -4.67
CA GLY A 153 -0.55 -18.69 -5.71
C GLY A 153 -2.08 -18.58 -5.64
N ASP A 154 -2.77 -18.85 -6.75
CA ASP A 154 -4.24 -18.81 -6.85
C ASP A 154 -4.91 -20.16 -6.51
N GLY A 155 -4.14 -21.08 -5.93
CA GLY A 155 -4.57 -22.43 -5.60
C GLY A 155 -4.56 -23.40 -6.78
N GLN A 156 -4.53 -22.93 -8.03
CA GLN A 156 -4.30 -23.77 -9.21
C GLN A 156 -2.87 -23.64 -9.73
N VAL A 157 -2.32 -22.44 -9.68
CA VAL A 157 -0.99 -22.11 -10.17
C VAL A 157 -0.22 -21.38 -9.08
N GLY A 158 0.97 -21.88 -8.78
CA GLY A 158 1.93 -21.32 -7.84
C GLY A 158 3.14 -20.69 -8.52
N GLU A 159 3.95 -20.00 -7.71
CA GLU A 159 5.29 -19.53 -8.10
C GLU A 159 6.32 -20.65 -7.86
N ASP A 160 7.17 -20.94 -8.84
CA ASP A 160 8.29 -21.86 -8.70
C ASP A 160 9.34 -21.26 -7.76
N VAL A 161 9.50 -21.89 -6.60
CA VAL A 161 10.48 -21.53 -5.57
C VAL A 161 11.38 -22.73 -5.25
N THR A 162 11.56 -23.66 -6.19
CA THR A 162 12.32 -24.90 -6.01
C THR A 162 13.74 -24.63 -5.50
N ALA A 163 14.43 -23.67 -6.11
CA ALA A 163 15.80 -23.33 -5.72
C ALA A 163 15.88 -22.75 -4.29
N ASN A 164 14.86 -22.00 -3.87
CA ASN A 164 14.76 -21.41 -2.53
C ASN A 164 14.37 -22.47 -1.48
N ALA A 165 13.42 -23.36 -1.79
CA ALA A 165 13.03 -24.44 -0.89
C ALA A 165 14.18 -25.41 -0.59
N LEU A 166 15.06 -25.65 -1.58
CA LEU A 166 16.28 -26.47 -1.41
C LEU A 166 17.28 -25.87 -0.40
N THR A 167 17.13 -24.62 0.01
CA THR A 167 17.99 -23.99 1.03
C THR A 167 17.43 -24.08 2.45
N ILE A 168 16.24 -24.66 2.64
CA ILE A 168 15.61 -24.82 3.96
C ILE A 168 16.01 -26.19 4.53
N ASP A 169 16.68 -26.19 5.67
CA ASP A 169 17.24 -27.42 6.27
C ASP A 169 16.17 -28.43 6.68
N ASP A 170 14.99 -27.97 7.08
CA ASP A 170 13.85 -28.82 7.47
C ASP A 170 13.20 -29.55 6.27
N ILE A 171 13.58 -29.20 5.02
CA ILE A 171 13.04 -29.81 3.81
C ILE A 171 14.01 -30.89 3.30
N PRO A 172 13.68 -32.18 3.43
CA PRO A 172 14.55 -33.24 2.94
C PRO A 172 14.63 -33.21 1.42
N HIS A 173 15.84 -33.17 0.86
CA HIS A 173 16.04 -33.27 -0.60
C HIS A 173 15.66 -34.65 -1.13
N ARG A 174 15.67 -35.66 -0.25
CA ARG A 174 15.16 -37.00 -0.51
C ARG A 174 14.36 -37.52 0.67
N LEU A 175 13.21 -38.14 0.39
CA LEU A 175 12.39 -38.78 1.41
C LEU A 175 13.15 -39.91 2.11
N ALA A 176 13.02 -40.00 3.43
CA ALA A 176 13.57 -41.09 4.21
C ALA A 176 12.69 -42.36 4.09
N GLY A 177 13.31 -43.53 3.96
CA GLY A 177 12.63 -44.83 4.03
C GLY A 177 11.72 -45.22 2.85
N VAL A 178 11.30 -44.27 2.00
CA VAL A 178 10.35 -44.52 0.90
C VAL A 178 10.79 -43.89 -0.43
N ARG A 179 10.26 -44.44 -1.52
CA ARG A 179 10.51 -44.00 -2.91
C ARG A 179 9.20 -44.06 -3.72
N PRO A 180 8.16 -43.29 -3.37
CA PRO A 180 6.93 -43.25 -4.15
C PRO A 180 7.23 -42.69 -5.54
N ALA A 181 6.50 -43.18 -6.56
CA ALA A 181 6.64 -42.68 -7.92
C ALA A 181 6.34 -41.17 -7.98
N VAL A 182 5.28 -40.74 -7.30
CA VAL A 182 4.95 -39.34 -7.03
C VAL A 182 4.44 -39.19 -5.60
N PHE A 183 4.89 -38.14 -4.90
CA PHE A 183 4.34 -37.69 -3.63
C PHE A 183 4.49 -36.17 -3.49
N GLU A 184 3.38 -35.46 -3.42
CA GLU A 184 3.33 -34.03 -3.14
C GLU A 184 3.08 -33.81 -1.65
N VAL A 185 4.05 -33.24 -0.93
CA VAL A 185 3.93 -32.86 0.48
C VAL A 185 3.49 -31.41 0.56
N ARG A 186 2.53 -31.10 1.44
CA ARG A 186 2.05 -29.74 1.70
C ARG A 186 2.34 -29.34 3.14
N GLY A 187 2.81 -28.12 3.30
CA GLY A 187 3.19 -27.58 4.59
C GLY A 187 3.22 -26.07 4.61
N GLU A 188 3.66 -25.52 5.72
CA GLU A 188 3.81 -24.08 5.91
C GLU A 188 5.30 -23.76 6.13
N VAL A 189 5.80 -22.79 5.37
CA VAL A 189 7.09 -22.14 5.64
C VAL A 189 6.85 -21.01 6.63
N TYR A 190 7.62 -20.97 7.71
CA TYR A 190 7.46 -19.97 8.76
C TYR A 190 8.82 -19.48 9.28
N MET A 191 8.78 -18.49 10.18
CA MET A 191 9.95 -17.94 10.86
C MET A 191 9.68 -17.86 12.37
N THR A 192 10.65 -18.20 13.20
CA THR A 192 10.50 -18.11 14.66
C THR A 192 10.49 -16.65 15.13
N HIS A 193 9.96 -16.37 16.33
CA HIS A 193 9.97 -15.04 16.92
C HIS A 193 11.39 -14.48 17.11
N ALA A 194 12.33 -15.35 17.51
CA ALA A 194 13.72 -14.97 17.71
C ALA A 194 14.37 -14.62 16.36
N ASP A 195 14.16 -15.46 15.36
CA ASP A 195 14.70 -15.27 14.01
C ASP A 195 14.12 -14.05 13.31
N PHE A 196 12.82 -13.79 13.48
CA PHE A 196 12.14 -12.62 12.96
C PHE A 196 12.66 -11.33 13.60
N ARG A 197 12.78 -11.30 14.94
CA ARG A 197 13.37 -10.15 15.65
C ARG A 197 14.78 -9.89 15.16
N ALA A 198 15.61 -10.93 15.13
CA ALA A 198 16.97 -10.83 14.63
C ALA A 198 16.98 -10.32 13.18
N LEU A 199 16.13 -10.84 12.28
CA LEU A 199 16.04 -10.36 10.91
C LEU A 199 15.63 -8.89 10.84
N ASN A 200 14.61 -8.48 11.58
CA ASN A 200 14.16 -7.08 11.58
C ASN A 200 15.17 -6.14 12.22
N GLU A 201 15.93 -6.59 13.22
CA GLU A 201 17.08 -5.88 13.78
C GLU A 201 18.20 -5.76 12.74
N ARG A 202 18.51 -6.82 11.98
CA ARG A 202 19.45 -6.76 10.84
C ARG A 202 18.98 -5.76 9.78
N LEU A 203 17.69 -5.73 9.47
CA LEU A 203 17.10 -4.83 8.48
C LEU A 203 17.02 -3.38 8.98
N ALA A 204 16.88 -3.17 10.30
CA ALA A 204 16.90 -1.84 10.93
C ALA A 204 18.30 -1.29 11.21
N GLY A 205 19.25 -2.16 11.57
CA GLY A 205 20.61 -1.82 11.98
C GLY A 205 21.67 -2.06 10.90
N GLY A 206 21.30 -2.64 9.76
CA GLY A 206 22.21 -2.84 8.63
C GLY A 206 23.40 -3.75 8.94
N ALA A 207 23.28 -4.77 9.79
CA ALA A 207 24.37 -5.72 10.10
C ALA A 207 23.84 -7.13 10.42
N VAL A 208 24.54 -8.20 10.01
CA VAL A 208 24.21 -9.62 10.27
C VAL A 208 24.95 -10.12 11.52
N PRO A 209 24.34 -10.84 12.50
CA PRO A 209 25.08 -11.50 13.56
C PRO A 209 25.47 -12.94 13.18
N ALA A 210 26.67 -13.34 13.65
CA ALA A 210 27.24 -14.68 13.54
C ALA A 210 26.51 -15.73 14.42
N PRO A 211 26.69 -17.04 14.17
CA PRO A 211 25.94 -18.11 14.85
C PRO A 211 26.38 -18.31 16.31
N LEU A 212 25.42 -18.68 17.15
CA LEU A 212 25.62 -19.08 18.55
C LEU A 212 26.27 -20.47 18.63
N SER A 213 27.52 -20.54 19.08
CA SER A 213 28.07 -21.70 19.78
C SER A 213 28.75 -21.20 21.05
N GLY A 214 28.25 -21.63 22.21
CA GLY A 214 28.74 -21.21 23.51
C GLY A 214 30.15 -21.74 23.80
N GLU A 215 30.98 -20.88 24.35
CA GLU A 215 32.05 -21.20 25.30
C GLU A 215 32.43 -19.91 26.03
N GLU A 216 32.42 -20.00 27.36
CA GLU A 216 32.78 -18.94 28.30
C GLU A 216 34.27 -18.59 28.17
N ALA A 217 34.61 -17.31 28.23
CA ALA A 217 35.97 -16.88 28.53
C ALA A 217 35.95 -15.55 29.29
N ASP A 218 36.39 -15.64 30.54
CA ASP A 218 36.64 -14.55 31.48
C ASP A 218 37.73 -13.58 30.97
N GLY A 219 37.63 -12.29 31.32
CA GLY A 219 38.71 -11.33 31.08
C GLY A 219 38.33 -9.87 31.34
N GLU A 220 38.88 -9.33 32.43
CA GLU A 220 38.66 -8.00 33.02
C GLU A 220 39.09 -6.80 32.15
N GLY A 221 38.35 -5.68 32.29
CA GLY A 221 38.93 -4.33 32.40
C GLY A 221 38.83 -3.38 31.21
N GLY A 222 38.15 -2.24 31.41
CA GLY A 222 38.57 -0.95 30.81
C GLY A 222 37.53 -0.11 30.07
N GLU A 223 37.00 0.88 30.80
CA GLU A 223 36.59 2.25 30.38
C GLU A 223 35.44 2.48 29.38
N GLU A 224 34.42 3.20 29.91
CA GLU A 224 33.32 3.83 29.20
C GLU A 224 33.80 4.91 28.22
N ALA A 225 33.36 4.82 26.96
CA ALA A 225 33.37 5.93 26.02
C ALA A 225 32.06 5.91 25.20
N ASP A 226 31.31 7.01 25.30
CA ASP A 226 30.06 7.27 24.60
C ASP A 226 30.21 7.12 23.08
N ALA A 227 29.46 6.19 22.48
CA ALA A 227 29.37 6.00 21.04
C ALA A 227 27.92 6.20 20.56
N GLU A 228 27.65 7.37 19.96
CA GLU A 228 26.45 7.61 19.17
C GLU A 228 26.45 6.73 17.90
N PRO A 229 25.30 6.14 17.49
CA PRO A 229 25.27 5.17 16.41
C PRO A 229 25.37 5.83 15.03
N ALA A 230 26.38 5.42 14.26
CA ALA A 230 26.64 5.87 12.90
C ALA A 230 25.55 5.38 11.92
N ALA A 231 24.93 6.34 11.22
CA ALA A 231 23.90 6.13 10.23
C ALA A 231 24.50 5.89 8.83
N SER A 232 24.19 4.74 8.20
CA SER A 232 24.19 4.64 6.74
C SER A 232 23.33 3.46 6.24
N GLY A 233 22.72 3.65 5.08
CA GLY A 233 22.21 2.57 4.23
C GLY A 233 20.69 2.45 4.28
N ALA A 234 20.02 2.78 3.18
CA ALA A 234 18.58 2.61 2.93
C ALA A 234 17.95 1.57 3.87
N LYS A 235 17.14 2.04 4.86
CA LYS A 235 16.43 1.14 5.78
C LYS A 235 15.68 0.12 4.94
N LEU A 236 16.20 -1.10 4.87
CA LEU A 236 15.49 -2.20 4.26
C LEU A 236 14.19 -2.30 5.02
N ARG A 237 13.07 -2.21 4.30
CA ARG A 237 11.74 -2.16 4.89
C ARG A 237 11.61 -3.36 5.82
N GLN A 238 11.53 -3.10 7.13
CA GLN A 238 11.30 -4.14 8.12
C GLN A 238 9.99 -4.85 7.78
N PHE A 239 9.95 -6.14 8.02
CA PHE A 239 8.74 -6.93 7.84
C PHE A 239 7.78 -6.64 8.98
N ALA A 240 6.49 -6.49 8.66
CA ALA A 240 5.47 -6.15 9.65
C ALA A 240 5.25 -7.26 10.68
N ASN A 241 5.39 -8.52 10.27
CA ASN A 241 5.19 -9.72 11.09
C ASN A 241 6.04 -10.90 10.57
N PRO A 242 6.18 -11.99 11.35
CA PRO A 242 6.87 -13.21 10.94
C PRO A 242 6.35 -13.86 9.65
N ARG A 243 5.04 -13.84 9.40
CA ARG A 243 4.42 -14.38 8.17
C ARG A 243 4.95 -13.69 6.91
N ASN A 244 4.91 -12.36 6.87
CA ASN A 244 5.42 -11.53 5.78
C ASN A 244 6.94 -11.69 5.65
N ALA A 245 7.65 -11.80 6.77
CA ALA A 245 9.08 -12.09 6.77
C ALA A 245 9.37 -13.45 6.12
N ALA A 246 8.61 -14.50 6.46
CA ALA A 246 8.77 -15.83 5.86
C ALA A 246 8.47 -15.80 4.35
N ALA A 247 7.35 -15.21 3.95
CA ALA A 247 6.94 -15.08 2.55
C ALA A 247 7.97 -14.30 1.71
N GLY A 248 8.37 -13.12 2.19
CA GLY A 248 9.36 -12.29 1.52
C GLY A 248 10.76 -12.94 1.50
N SER A 249 11.09 -13.77 2.49
CA SER A 249 12.38 -14.49 2.55
C SER A 249 12.44 -15.70 1.62
N LEU A 250 11.31 -16.39 1.41
CA LEU A 250 11.24 -17.49 0.47
C LEU A 250 11.24 -17.00 -0.98
N ARG A 251 10.56 -15.88 -1.26
CA ARG A 251 10.34 -15.34 -2.62
C ARG A 251 11.48 -14.44 -3.08
N GLN A 252 12.71 -14.96 -3.05
CA GLN A 252 13.91 -14.25 -3.48
C GLN A 252 14.40 -14.74 -4.84
N LYS A 253 14.79 -13.83 -5.73
CA LYS A 253 15.37 -14.21 -7.04
C LYS A 253 16.70 -14.95 -6.90
N ASP A 254 17.47 -14.59 -5.87
CA ASP A 254 18.71 -15.23 -5.50
C ASP A 254 18.48 -16.16 -4.30
N PRO A 255 18.56 -17.49 -4.47
CA PRO A 255 18.39 -18.45 -3.38
C PRO A 255 19.40 -18.28 -2.24
N ALA A 256 20.56 -17.67 -2.48
CA ALA A 256 21.53 -17.39 -1.42
C ALA A 256 20.95 -16.44 -0.36
N VAL A 257 20.06 -15.54 -0.76
CA VAL A 257 19.33 -14.66 0.18
C VAL A 257 18.36 -15.46 1.03
N THR A 258 17.67 -16.45 0.46
CA THR A 258 16.81 -17.35 1.23
C THR A 258 17.64 -18.19 2.21
N ARG A 259 18.78 -18.73 1.78
CA ARG A 259 19.70 -19.50 2.64
C ARG A 259 20.19 -18.71 3.85
N ALA A 260 20.45 -17.42 3.69
CA ALA A 260 20.89 -16.53 4.78
C ALA A 260 19.76 -16.16 5.76
N ARG A 261 18.52 -16.61 5.51
CA ARG A 261 17.37 -16.33 6.37
C ARG A 261 16.86 -17.63 6.97
N PRO A 262 16.77 -17.72 8.31
CA PRO A 262 16.42 -18.96 9.01
C PRO A 262 14.92 -19.27 8.85
N LEU A 263 14.56 -19.83 7.70
CA LEU A 263 13.23 -20.35 7.43
C LEU A 263 13.10 -21.76 7.98
N ARG A 264 11.90 -22.07 8.48
CA ARG A 264 11.52 -23.38 9.00
C ARG A 264 10.32 -23.93 8.22
N PHE A 265 10.11 -25.23 8.29
CA PHE A 265 9.00 -25.88 7.58
C PHE A 265 8.32 -26.97 8.43
N PHE A 266 7.00 -26.92 8.50
CA PHE A 266 6.17 -28.00 9.03
C PHE A 266 5.31 -28.62 7.93
N ALA A 267 5.32 -29.95 7.83
CA ALA A 267 4.44 -30.70 6.94
C ALA A 267 3.11 -31.03 7.66
N TYR A 268 1.97 -30.82 7.00
CA TYR A 268 0.64 -31.05 7.58
C TYR A 268 -0.36 -31.77 6.64
N ALA A 269 -0.04 -31.89 5.35
CA ALA A 269 -0.92 -32.51 4.36
C ALA A 269 -0.14 -32.99 3.13
N TRP A 270 -0.87 -33.46 2.13
CA TRP A 270 -0.36 -33.91 0.83
C TRP A 270 -1.26 -33.44 -0.32
N GLY A 271 -0.75 -33.53 -1.54
CA GLY A 271 -1.47 -33.28 -2.79
C GLY A 271 -1.56 -34.53 -3.66
N GLU A 272 -0.99 -34.49 -4.86
CA GLU A 272 -0.88 -35.68 -5.70
C GLU A 272 0.00 -36.77 -5.05
N VAL A 273 -0.48 -38.00 -5.05
CA VAL A 273 0.26 -39.13 -4.47
C VAL A 273 -0.05 -40.42 -5.23
N SER A 274 0.99 -41.23 -5.42
CA SER A 274 0.90 -42.54 -6.07
C SER A 274 0.30 -43.63 -5.18
N ASP A 275 0.63 -43.61 -3.88
CA ASP A 275 0.03 -44.46 -2.86
C ASP A 275 -0.04 -43.71 -1.52
N VAL A 276 -1.24 -43.64 -0.93
CA VAL A 276 -1.47 -42.88 0.31
C VAL A 276 -0.96 -43.71 1.49
N PRO A 277 -0.05 -43.18 2.34
CA PRO A 277 0.66 -43.97 3.35
C PRO A 277 -0.16 -44.12 4.64
N GLY A 278 -1.47 -44.31 4.52
CA GLY A 278 -2.42 -44.40 5.64
C GLY A 278 -3.87 -44.34 5.18
N ARG A 279 -4.78 -44.74 6.08
CA ARG A 279 -6.24 -44.66 5.94
C ARG A 279 -6.81 -43.47 6.71
N THR A 280 -6.02 -42.86 7.59
CA THR A 280 -6.40 -41.69 8.37
C THR A 280 -5.43 -40.52 8.21
N GLN A 281 -5.90 -39.30 8.46
CA GLN A 281 -5.10 -38.08 8.55
C GLN A 281 -3.96 -38.27 9.54
N THR A 282 -4.24 -38.87 10.70
CA THR A 282 -3.24 -39.19 11.72
C THR A 282 -2.11 -40.05 11.16
N GLU A 283 -2.43 -41.17 10.50
CA GLU A 283 -1.44 -42.10 9.94
C GLU A 283 -0.57 -41.44 8.85
N VAL A 284 -1.17 -40.58 8.03
CA VAL A 284 -0.43 -39.88 6.96
C VAL A 284 0.52 -38.83 7.53
N VAL A 285 0.11 -38.04 8.52
CA VAL A 285 1.00 -37.06 9.17
C VAL A 285 2.15 -37.77 9.90
N GLU A 286 1.89 -38.88 10.59
CA GLU A 286 2.95 -39.71 11.16
C GLU A 286 3.90 -40.26 10.08
N ALA A 287 3.37 -40.62 8.90
CA ALA A 287 4.20 -41.03 7.78
C ALA A 287 5.10 -39.89 7.27
N LEU A 288 4.61 -38.65 7.21
CA LEU A 288 5.43 -37.48 6.87
C LEU A 288 6.60 -37.32 7.86
N GLY A 289 6.34 -37.53 9.15
CA GLY A 289 7.39 -37.59 10.18
C GLY A 289 8.46 -38.65 9.86
N ARG A 290 8.03 -39.88 9.54
CA ARG A 290 8.95 -40.97 9.13
C ARG A 290 9.69 -40.70 7.82
N MET A 291 9.13 -39.86 6.94
CA MET A 291 9.77 -39.43 5.69
C MET A 291 10.82 -38.33 5.89
N GLY A 292 10.99 -37.83 7.12
CA GLY A 292 12.03 -36.86 7.49
C GLY A 292 11.54 -35.42 7.62
N PHE A 293 10.23 -35.19 7.67
CA PHE A 293 9.68 -33.85 7.92
C PHE A 293 9.40 -33.62 9.40
N SER A 294 9.52 -32.37 9.83
CA SER A 294 8.94 -31.94 11.11
C SER A 294 7.42 -31.79 10.96
N THR A 295 6.67 -32.30 11.94
CA THR A 295 5.19 -32.33 11.97
C THR A 295 4.64 -31.62 13.21
N ASN A 296 5.36 -30.57 13.63
CA ASN A 296 5.06 -29.74 14.80
C ASN A 296 5.02 -30.52 16.14
N ALA A 297 6.12 -31.22 16.41
CA ALA A 297 6.41 -31.74 17.73
C ALA A 297 7.02 -30.62 18.59
N VAL A 298 6.52 -30.46 19.81
CA VAL A 298 7.04 -29.48 20.78
C VAL A 298 7.37 -30.18 22.11
N PRO A 299 8.27 -29.62 22.94
CA PRO A 299 8.54 -30.15 24.26
C PRO A 299 7.29 -30.05 25.15
N LEU A 300 6.72 -31.19 25.48
CA LEU A 300 5.56 -31.36 26.36
C LEU A 300 5.94 -32.32 27.49
N GLU A 301 5.88 -31.87 28.73
CA GLU A 301 6.19 -32.69 29.91
C GLU A 301 7.59 -33.35 29.86
N GLY A 302 8.58 -32.66 29.27
CA GLY A 302 9.96 -33.15 29.17
C GLY A 302 10.23 -34.14 28.04
N ARG A 303 9.28 -34.34 27.12
CA ARG A 303 9.45 -35.15 25.89
C ARG A 303 8.94 -34.38 24.67
N GLU A 304 9.51 -34.65 23.48
CA GLU A 304 8.90 -34.16 22.25
C GLU A 304 7.60 -34.92 21.97
N ALA A 305 6.50 -34.19 21.79
CA ALA A 305 5.22 -34.76 21.41
C ALA A 305 4.52 -33.86 20.37
N PRO A 306 3.78 -34.45 19.40
CA PRO A 306 3.04 -33.69 18.41
C PRO A 306 1.91 -32.88 19.07
N LEU A 307 1.73 -31.63 18.64
CA LEU A 307 0.56 -30.82 19.02
C LEU A 307 -0.72 -31.27 18.32
N MET A 308 -0.61 -31.98 17.20
CA MET A 308 -1.75 -32.61 16.55
C MET A 308 -2.32 -33.71 17.45
N ARG A 309 -3.63 -33.64 17.73
CA ARG A 309 -4.34 -34.64 18.52
C ARG A 309 -5.58 -35.13 17.79
N ARG A 310 -5.79 -36.45 17.76
CA ARG A 310 -7.06 -37.07 17.33
C ARG A 310 -8.07 -37.05 18.48
N VAL A 311 -9.27 -36.57 18.21
CA VAL A 311 -10.35 -36.40 19.20
C VAL A 311 -11.68 -36.87 18.60
N ASP A 312 -12.50 -37.57 19.39
CA ASP A 312 -13.76 -38.16 18.92
C ASP A 312 -15.02 -37.38 19.38
N SER A 313 -14.85 -36.23 20.05
CA SER A 313 -15.93 -35.39 20.62
C SER A 313 -15.67 -33.90 20.38
N VAL A 314 -16.74 -33.09 20.33
CA VAL A 314 -16.63 -31.62 20.13
C VAL A 314 -16.01 -30.97 21.37
N GLU A 315 -16.41 -31.44 22.54
CA GLU A 315 -15.92 -30.96 23.84
C GLU A 315 -14.40 -31.13 23.93
N GLY A 316 -13.86 -32.27 23.48
CA GLY A 316 -12.42 -32.50 23.45
C GLY A 316 -11.68 -31.64 22.41
N LEU A 317 -12.34 -31.25 21.30
CA LEU A 317 -11.76 -30.34 20.30
C LEU A 317 -11.62 -28.92 20.86
N ILE A 318 -12.62 -28.47 21.61
CA ILE A 318 -12.63 -27.17 22.31
C ILE A 318 -11.60 -27.18 23.45
N GLU A 319 -11.55 -28.24 24.26
CA GLU A 319 -10.54 -28.38 25.31
C GLU A 319 -9.11 -28.32 24.75
N HIS A 320 -8.86 -28.98 23.61
CA HIS A 320 -7.55 -28.92 22.97
C HIS A 320 -7.25 -27.55 22.35
N TYR A 321 -8.27 -26.85 21.84
CA TYR A 321 -8.13 -25.48 21.35
C TYR A 321 -7.68 -24.53 22.47
N HIS A 322 -8.33 -24.53 23.63
CA HIS A 322 -7.93 -23.68 24.75
C HIS A 322 -6.54 -24.04 25.29
N ARG A 323 -6.18 -25.33 25.26
CA ARG A 323 -4.83 -25.74 25.63
C ARG A 323 -3.77 -25.16 24.70
N ILE A 324 -4.01 -25.18 23.39
CA ILE A 324 -3.10 -24.56 22.41
C ILE A 324 -3.10 -23.04 22.60
N GLU A 325 -4.25 -22.42 22.88
CA GLU A 325 -4.40 -20.99 23.17
C GLU A 325 -3.51 -20.58 24.37
N GLU A 326 -3.55 -21.34 25.47
CA GLU A 326 -2.71 -21.12 26.66
C GLU A 326 -1.21 -21.27 26.35
N MET A 327 -0.85 -22.22 25.49
CA MET A 327 0.54 -22.47 25.10
C MET A 327 1.08 -21.45 24.07
N ARG A 328 0.20 -20.72 23.40
CA ARG A 328 0.52 -19.88 22.21
C ARG A 328 1.73 -18.99 22.41
N ALA A 329 1.79 -18.26 23.53
CA ALA A 329 2.88 -17.34 23.82
C ALA A 329 4.25 -18.03 24.00
N GLY A 330 4.27 -19.33 24.33
CA GLY A 330 5.48 -20.10 24.60
C GLY A 330 6.03 -20.91 23.42
N LEU A 331 5.33 -20.95 22.28
CA LEU A 331 5.72 -21.81 21.14
C LEU A 331 6.96 -21.30 20.38
N GLY A 332 7.27 -20.01 20.48
CA GLY A 332 8.40 -19.39 19.77
C GLY A 332 8.16 -19.16 18.27
N TYR A 333 6.94 -19.38 17.78
CA TYR A 333 6.48 -19.07 16.42
C TYR A 333 4.99 -18.74 16.43
N ASP A 334 4.52 -18.10 15.36
CA ASP A 334 3.12 -17.63 15.28
C ASP A 334 2.15 -18.73 14.87
N ILE A 335 1.03 -18.78 15.58
CA ILE A 335 -0.17 -19.53 15.23
C ILE A 335 -1.39 -18.61 15.35
N ASP A 336 -2.33 -18.75 14.44
CA ASP A 336 -3.55 -17.92 14.40
C ASP A 336 -4.83 -18.69 14.74
N GLY A 337 -4.71 -19.97 15.10
CA GLY A 337 -5.83 -20.80 15.53
C GLY A 337 -5.50 -22.29 15.57
N VAL A 338 -6.53 -23.11 15.45
CA VAL A 338 -6.47 -24.57 15.33
C VAL A 338 -7.24 -25.00 14.09
N VAL A 339 -6.67 -25.90 13.29
CA VAL A 339 -7.34 -26.56 12.17
C VAL A 339 -7.91 -27.89 12.64
N TYR A 340 -9.18 -28.10 12.34
CA TYR A 340 -9.85 -29.38 12.54
C TYR A 340 -10.03 -30.09 11.20
N LYS A 341 -9.71 -31.38 11.14
CA LYS A 341 -9.91 -32.23 9.94
C LYS A 341 -10.55 -33.54 10.34
N VAL A 342 -11.56 -34.00 9.59
CA VAL A 342 -12.10 -35.37 9.76
C VAL A 342 -10.96 -36.37 9.56
N ASP A 343 -10.75 -37.27 10.51
CA ASP A 343 -9.56 -38.13 10.54
C ASP A 343 -9.61 -39.23 9.47
N ASP A 344 -10.78 -39.82 9.21
CA ASP A 344 -10.91 -40.90 8.21
C ASP A 344 -10.92 -40.36 6.77
N LEU A 345 -10.00 -40.84 5.93
CA LEU A 345 -9.82 -40.35 4.56
C LEU A 345 -10.94 -40.79 3.60
N ALA A 346 -11.61 -41.91 3.87
CA ALA A 346 -12.78 -42.32 3.11
C ALA A 346 -13.95 -41.35 3.36
N LEU A 347 -14.12 -40.91 4.61
CA LEU A 347 -15.12 -39.89 4.95
C LEU A 347 -14.76 -38.52 4.37
N GLN A 348 -13.47 -38.14 4.33
CA GLN A 348 -13.05 -36.92 3.63
C GLN A 348 -13.41 -36.96 2.14
N ALA A 349 -13.19 -38.10 1.46
CA ALA A 349 -13.53 -38.29 0.06
C ALA A 349 -15.05 -38.19 -0.20
N GLU A 350 -15.87 -38.73 0.69
CA GLU A 350 -17.34 -38.64 0.61
C GLU A 350 -17.83 -37.20 0.85
N LEU A 351 -17.31 -36.53 1.88
CA LEU A 351 -17.63 -35.13 2.18
C LEU A 351 -17.22 -34.19 1.04
N GLY A 352 -16.09 -34.45 0.39
CA GLY A 352 -15.61 -33.69 -0.75
C GLY A 352 -15.39 -32.20 -0.45
N PHE A 353 -15.62 -31.36 -1.46
CA PHE A 353 -15.24 -29.95 -1.45
C PHE A 353 -16.42 -29.04 -1.82
N VAL A 354 -16.38 -27.80 -1.36
CA VAL A 354 -17.07 -26.66 -1.98
C VAL A 354 -16.08 -25.89 -2.86
N SER A 355 -16.52 -24.84 -3.57
CA SER A 355 -15.73 -24.10 -4.57
C SER A 355 -14.31 -23.73 -4.11
N ARG A 356 -14.13 -23.37 -2.82
CA ARG A 356 -12.86 -22.84 -2.29
C ARG A 356 -12.29 -23.56 -1.07
N ALA A 357 -13.01 -24.53 -0.50
CA ALA A 357 -12.65 -25.17 0.76
C ALA A 357 -13.17 -26.62 0.87
N PRO A 358 -12.49 -27.50 1.64
CA PRO A 358 -12.99 -28.83 1.94
C PRO A 358 -14.18 -28.77 2.92
N ARG A 359 -15.16 -29.68 2.77
CA ARG A 359 -16.25 -29.84 3.75
C ARG A 359 -15.82 -30.56 5.02
N TRP A 360 -14.67 -31.22 4.96
CA TRP A 360 -14.12 -32.07 6.00
C TRP A 360 -13.08 -31.36 6.89
N ALA A 361 -12.84 -30.06 6.69
CA ALA A 361 -11.96 -29.28 7.56
C ALA A 361 -12.43 -27.83 7.79
N ILE A 362 -12.06 -27.27 8.94
CA ILE A 362 -12.36 -25.88 9.33
C ILE A 362 -11.22 -25.32 10.18
N ALA A 363 -10.98 -24.01 10.10
CA ALA A 363 -9.99 -23.29 10.91
C ALA A 363 -10.68 -22.48 12.03
N HIS A 364 -10.51 -22.87 13.29
CA HIS A 364 -10.98 -22.12 14.46
C HIS A 364 -9.92 -21.11 14.90
N LYS A 365 -10.16 -19.83 14.60
CA LYS A 365 -9.20 -18.74 14.87
C LYS A 365 -9.24 -18.28 16.33
N PHE A 366 -8.08 -17.89 16.88
CA PHE A 366 -8.02 -17.30 18.22
C PHE A 366 -8.76 -15.96 18.30
N SER A 367 -9.36 -15.68 19.46
CA SER A 367 -9.88 -14.36 19.77
C SER A 367 -8.73 -13.36 19.87
N ALA A 368 -8.87 -12.17 19.28
CA ALA A 368 -7.83 -11.15 19.31
C ALA A 368 -7.68 -10.57 20.72
N GLU A 369 -6.49 -10.70 21.30
CA GLU A 369 -6.19 -10.28 22.68
C GLU A 369 -6.36 -8.77 22.87
N GLN A 370 -7.04 -8.39 23.94
CA GLN A 370 -7.28 -7.01 24.32
C GLN A 370 -6.69 -6.72 25.70
N ALA A 371 -6.12 -5.54 25.87
CA ALA A 371 -5.78 -5.01 27.18
C ALA A 371 -6.21 -3.53 27.27
N THR A 372 -6.41 -3.05 28.49
CA THR A 372 -6.66 -1.63 28.73
C THR A 372 -5.39 -0.91 29.16
N THR A 373 -5.15 0.28 28.65
CA THR A 373 -4.05 1.15 29.09
C THR A 373 -4.44 2.63 29.01
N VAL A 374 -3.58 3.54 29.45
CA VAL A 374 -3.82 4.99 29.46
C VAL A 374 -3.07 5.65 28.31
N VAL A 375 -3.73 6.60 27.62
CA VAL A 375 -3.10 7.49 26.64
C VAL A 375 -2.36 8.61 27.37
N GLU A 376 -1.03 8.59 27.36
CA GLU A 376 -0.19 9.59 28.04
C GLU A 376 -0.01 10.86 27.20
N ALA A 377 0.10 10.71 25.88
CA ALA A 377 0.22 11.82 24.95
C ALA A 377 -0.20 11.40 23.55
N ILE A 378 -0.46 12.38 22.68
CA ILE A 378 -0.67 12.17 21.25
C ILE A 378 0.30 13.09 20.50
N ASP A 379 1.30 12.51 19.84
CA ASP A 379 2.26 13.22 19.00
C ASP A 379 1.81 13.20 17.54
N ILE A 380 2.27 14.17 16.75
CA ILE A 380 1.93 14.28 15.32
C ILE A 380 3.19 14.13 14.49
N ASN A 381 3.32 12.99 13.82
CA ASN A 381 4.41 12.69 12.92
C ASN A 381 4.07 13.17 11.51
N VAL A 382 4.99 13.90 10.86
CA VAL A 382 4.81 14.34 9.47
C VAL A 382 5.53 13.37 8.56
N GLY A 383 4.77 12.64 7.75
CA GLY A 383 5.31 11.68 6.78
C GLY A 383 5.92 12.34 5.55
N ARG A 384 6.61 11.53 4.73
CA ARG A 384 7.27 11.95 3.48
C ARG A 384 6.37 12.64 2.46
N THR A 385 5.07 12.36 2.50
CA THR A 385 4.04 12.99 1.65
C THR A 385 3.35 14.18 2.32
N GLY A 386 3.86 14.63 3.46
CA GLY A 386 3.25 15.68 4.27
C GLY A 386 2.11 15.21 5.17
N LYS A 387 1.69 13.94 5.13
CA LYS A 387 0.64 13.39 6.00
C LYS A 387 0.96 13.64 7.48
N LEU A 388 0.05 14.29 8.21
CA LEU A 388 0.09 14.42 9.67
C LEU A 388 -0.53 13.15 10.28
N ALA A 389 0.31 12.25 10.78
CA ALA A 389 -0.08 10.97 11.37
C ALA A 389 -0.03 11.07 12.90
N PRO A 390 -1.18 10.94 13.59
CA PRO A 390 -1.20 10.92 15.05
C PRO A 390 -0.69 9.57 15.59
N LEU A 391 0.15 9.68 16.62
CA LEU A 391 0.71 8.56 17.37
C LEU A 391 0.41 8.77 18.86
N ALA A 392 -0.37 7.87 19.45
CA ALA A 392 -0.58 7.87 20.89
C ALA A 392 0.59 7.18 21.58
N ARG A 393 1.19 7.88 22.55
CA ARG A 393 2.04 7.29 23.57
C ARG A 393 1.16 6.73 24.67
N LEU A 394 1.36 5.47 25.01
CA LEU A 394 0.58 4.74 25.99
C LEU A 394 1.44 4.44 27.20
N THR A 395 0.82 4.37 28.37
CA THR A 395 1.43 3.65 29.49
C THR A 395 1.72 2.22 29.02
N PRO A 396 2.97 1.72 29.13
CA PRO A 396 3.33 0.42 28.58
C PRO A 396 2.40 -0.69 29.06
N VAL A 397 1.81 -1.43 28.13
CA VAL A 397 0.89 -2.53 28.42
C VAL A 397 1.24 -3.75 27.58
N THR A 398 1.11 -4.94 28.16
CA THR A 398 1.32 -6.19 27.42
C THR A 398 0.03 -6.61 26.73
N VAL A 399 0.06 -6.78 25.40
CA VAL A 399 -1.07 -7.30 24.59
C VAL A 399 -0.53 -8.33 23.62
N GLY A 400 -1.00 -9.58 23.65
CA GLY A 400 -0.44 -10.64 22.81
C GLY A 400 1.03 -10.89 23.08
N GLY A 401 1.48 -10.83 24.34
CA GLY A 401 2.88 -11.08 24.72
C GLY A 401 3.90 -9.98 24.38
N VAL A 402 3.49 -8.87 23.72
CA VAL A 402 4.36 -7.74 23.37
C VAL A 402 4.00 -6.51 24.20
N VAL A 403 5.01 -5.79 24.68
CA VAL A 403 4.83 -4.51 25.35
C VAL A 403 4.51 -3.42 24.32
N VAL A 404 3.30 -2.89 24.38
CA VAL A 404 2.81 -1.79 23.54
C VAL A 404 2.94 -0.49 24.32
N SER A 405 3.79 0.41 23.84
CA SER A 405 3.97 1.77 24.37
C SER A 405 3.55 2.86 23.38
N ASN A 406 3.31 2.50 22.12
CA ASN A 406 2.92 3.43 21.07
C ASN A 406 1.90 2.78 20.14
N VAL A 407 0.91 3.55 19.72
CA VAL A 407 -0.12 3.11 18.78
C VAL A 407 -0.52 4.22 17.83
N THR A 408 -0.72 3.91 16.56
CA THR A 408 -1.24 4.90 15.61
C THR A 408 -2.71 5.19 15.91
N LEU A 409 -3.11 6.46 15.80
CA LEU A 409 -4.51 6.86 15.81
C LEU A 409 -5.01 7.18 14.40
N HIS A 410 -4.34 6.69 13.36
CA HIS A 410 -4.67 6.82 11.93
C HIS A 410 -4.74 8.25 11.37
N ASN A 411 -5.68 9.06 11.81
CA ASN A 411 -5.97 10.43 11.36
C ASN A 411 -6.85 11.19 12.37
N GLU A 412 -7.14 12.46 12.06
CA GLU A 412 -7.95 13.35 12.92
C GLU A 412 -9.40 12.87 13.10
N ASP A 413 -10.02 12.25 12.08
CA ASP A 413 -11.38 11.71 12.18
C ASP A 413 -11.45 10.49 13.10
N TYR A 414 -10.45 9.61 12.99
CA TYR A 414 -10.33 8.48 13.89
C TYR A 414 -10.16 8.93 15.33
N ILE A 415 -9.41 9.98 15.65
CA ILE A 415 -9.37 10.53 17.01
C ILE A 415 -10.75 11.03 17.45
N ALA A 416 -11.49 11.68 16.54
CA ALA A 416 -12.80 12.25 16.80
C ALA A 416 -13.95 11.23 16.89
N GLY A 417 -13.68 9.92 16.79
CA GLY A 417 -14.75 8.91 16.83
C GLY A 417 -15.45 8.72 15.49
N ARG A 418 -14.77 8.93 14.37
CA ARG A 418 -15.33 8.76 13.02
C ARG A 418 -14.44 7.90 12.12
N ASP A 419 -15.04 7.15 11.22
CA ASP A 419 -14.32 6.44 10.15
C ASP A 419 -13.99 7.37 8.96
N ALA A 420 -13.42 6.81 7.90
CA ALA A 420 -13.03 7.55 6.69
C ALA A 420 -14.23 8.13 5.90
N ASP A 421 -15.44 7.62 6.13
CA ASP A 421 -16.68 8.12 5.53
C ASP A 421 -17.40 9.13 6.43
N GLY A 422 -16.86 9.39 7.63
CA GLY A 422 -17.42 10.29 8.63
C GLY A 422 -18.50 9.67 9.51
N ALA A 423 -18.76 8.37 9.38
CA ALA A 423 -19.72 7.65 10.22
C ALA A 423 -19.12 7.42 11.62
N PRO A 424 -19.94 7.39 12.68
CA PRO A 424 -19.45 7.25 14.05
C PRO A 424 -18.86 5.85 14.28
N ILE A 425 -17.62 5.81 14.77
CA ILE A 425 -16.98 4.62 15.34
C ILE A 425 -16.93 4.75 16.85
N ARG A 426 -16.84 3.63 17.58
CA ARG A 426 -16.87 3.62 19.05
C ARG A 426 -18.09 4.36 19.63
N GLY A 427 -19.24 4.26 18.96
CA GLY A 427 -20.43 5.02 19.32
C GLY A 427 -20.25 6.55 19.30
N GLY A 428 -19.32 7.07 18.49
CA GLY A 428 -18.98 8.49 18.40
C GLY A 428 -18.02 8.99 19.49
N ARG A 429 -17.41 8.09 20.28
CA ARG A 429 -16.46 8.48 21.33
C ARG A 429 -15.11 8.90 20.73
N ASP A 430 -14.70 10.10 21.13
CA ASP A 430 -13.37 10.65 20.86
C ASP A 430 -12.30 10.04 21.77
N ILE A 431 -11.03 10.11 21.36
CA ILE A 431 -9.87 9.71 22.17
C ILE A 431 -9.19 10.96 22.72
N ARG A 432 -8.93 11.01 24.02
CA ARG A 432 -8.32 12.14 24.73
C ARG A 432 -7.05 11.73 25.44
N ILE A 433 -6.16 12.71 25.66
CA ILE A 433 -5.02 12.51 26.56
C ILE A 433 -5.55 12.26 27.98
N GLY A 434 -5.05 11.21 28.61
CA GLY A 434 -5.50 10.70 29.91
C GLY A 434 -6.61 9.64 29.84
N ASP A 435 -7.19 9.36 28.66
CA ASP A 435 -8.20 8.31 28.55
C ASP A 435 -7.62 6.93 28.82
N THR A 436 -8.42 6.09 29.49
CA THR A 436 -8.20 4.64 29.47
C THR A 436 -8.77 4.07 28.18
N VAL A 437 -7.93 3.46 27.36
CA VAL A 437 -8.28 2.89 26.05
C VAL A 437 -8.16 1.38 26.06
N ILE A 438 -8.98 0.73 25.26
CA ILE A 438 -8.87 -0.70 24.96
C ILE A 438 -7.96 -0.82 23.74
N VAL A 439 -6.82 -1.46 23.91
CA VAL A 439 -5.86 -1.78 22.86
C VAL A 439 -6.04 -3.24 22.49
N GLN A 440 -6.16 -3.51 21.20
CA GLN A 440 -6.25 -4.86 20.68
C GLN A 440 -5.03 -5.18 19.82
N ARG A 441 -4.60 -6.43 19.93
CA ARG A 441 -3.67 -7.05 19.00
C ARG A 441 -4.35 -8.26 18.37
N ALA A 442 -4.72 -8.15 17.10
CA ALA A 442 -5.25 -9.28 16.33
C ALA A 442 -4.09 -10.02 15.67
N GLY A 443 -3.81 -11.25 16.10
CA GLY A 443 -2.61 -11.97 15.66
C GLY A 443 -1.32 -11.25 16.07
N ASP A 444 -0.29 -11.31 15.22
CA ASP A 444 0.99 -10.64 15.44
C ASP A 444 1.10 -9.28 14.69
N VAL A 445 -0.01 -8.56 14.58
CA VAL A 445 -0.15 -7.27 13.85
C VAL A 445 0.13 -6.05 14.75
N ILE A 446 0.32 -4.87 14.12
CA ILE A 446 0.42 -3.55 14.74
C ILE A 446 -0.77 -3.35 15.72
N PRO A 447 -0.51 -3.04 17.00
CA PRO A 447 -1.56 -2.77 17.99
C PRO A 447 -2.48 -1.63 17.52
N GLN A 448 -3.76 -1.68 17.89
CA GLN A 448 -4.72 -0.61 17.59
C GLN A 448 -5.60 -0.27 18.80
N VAL A 449 -6.02 0.98 18.92
CA VAL A 449 -7.01 1.40 19.93
C VAL A 449 -8.40 1.11 19.41
N VAL A 450 -9.11 0.15 19.99
CA VAL A 450 -10.46 -0.25 19.54
C VAL A 450 -11.57 0.54 20.19
N ASP A 451 -11.44 0.88 21.48
CA ASP A 451 -12.43 1.70 22.19
C ASP A 451 -11.82 2.52 23.34
N VAL A 452 -12.61 3.42 23.91
CA VAL A 452 -12.33 4.17 25.13
C VAL A 452 -13.23 3.67 26.25
N VAL A 453 -12.64 3.42 27.43
CA VAL A 453 -13.39 3.08 28.65
C VAL A 453 -13.95 4.37 29.26
N ALA A 454 -15.14 4.76 28.79
CA ALA A 454 -15.73 6.07 29.06
C ALA A 454 -15.93 6.36 30.56
N GLU A 455 -16.22 5.33 31.35
CA GLU A 455 -16.43 5.42 32.80
C GLU A 455 -15.15 5.77 33.57
N LYS A 456 -13.97 5.54 32.96
CA LYS A 456 -12.65 5.85 33.52
C LYS A 456 -12.07 7.15 33.00
N ARG A 457 -12.80 7.90 32.17
CA ARG A 457 -12.34 9.19 31.63
C ARG A 457 -12.10 10.18 32.78
N PRO A 458 -10.88 10.74 32.90
CA PRO A 458 -10.61 11.78 33.90
C PRO A 458 -11.51 13.00 33.67
N ALA A 459 -12.02 13.61 34.75
CA ALA A 459 -12.92 14.76 34.66
C ALA A 459 -12.31 15.99 33.95
N GLY A 460 -10.99 16.09 33.89
CA GLY A 460 -10.24 17.15 33.18
C GLY A 460 -9.82 16.81 31.75
N ALA A 461 -10.17 15.63 31.22
CA ALA A 461 -9.74 15.21 29.88
C ALA A 461 -10.47 16.02 28.79
N VAL A 462 -9.69 16.76 27.99
CA VAL A 462 -10.20 17.61 26.89
C VAL A 462 -10.06 16.91 25.53
N PRO A 463 -10.96 17.17 24.57
CA PRO A 463 -10.80 16.71 23.19
C PRO A 463 -9.44 17.11 22.61
N PHE A 464 -8.81 16.19 21.87
CA PHE A 464 -7.51 16.47 21.26
C PHE A 464 -7.65 17.51 20.14
N ALA A 465 -6.91 18.62 20.29
CA ALA A 465 -6.85 19.67 19.28
C ALA A 465 -5.84 19.29 18.18
N PHE A 466 -6.31 18.72 17.09
CA PHE A 466 -5.45 18.34 15.97
C PHE A 466 -4.82 19.58 15.32
N PRO A 467 -3.50 19.59 15.03
CA PRO A 467 -2.84 20.80 14.57
C PRO A 467 -3.21 21.13 13.12
N HIS A 468 -3.54 22.40 12.89
CA HIS A 468 -3.75 22.99 11.55
C HIS A 468 -2.46 23.58 10.95
N ARG A 469 -1.34 23.46 11.67
CA ARG A 469 0.01 23.81 11.22
C ARG A 469 0.93 22.61 11.37
N CYS A 470 1.84 22.45 10.43
CA CYS A 470 2.82 21.38 10.44
C CYS A 470 3.75 21.54 11.65
N PRO A 471 3.91 20.53 12.52
CA PRO A 471 4.82 20.61 13.66
C PRO A 471 6.30 20.60 13.27
N VAL A 472 6.63 20.24 12.02
CA VAL A 472 8.01 20.20 11.52
C VAL A 472 8.45 21.54 10.93
N CYS A 473 7.58 22.23 10.17
CA CYS A 473 7.96 23.45 9.43
C CYS A 473 7.03 24.64 9.66
N GLY A 474 5.99 24.53 10.50
CA GLY A 474 5.08 25.64 10.86
C GLY A 474 4.04 26.04 9.81
N SER A 475 4.17 25.54 8.58
CA SER A 475 3.31 25.86 7.44
C SER A 475 1.90 25.29 7.61
N ARG A 476 0.95 25.80 6.83
CA ARG A 476 -0.45 25.34 6.92
C ARG A 476 -0.57 23.83 6.63
N ALA A 477 -1.51 23.18 7.30
CA ALA A 477 -1.83 21.79 7.07
C ALA A 477 -3.33 21.64 6.78
N GLU A 478 -3.65 21.11 5.60
CA GLU A 478 -5.01 21.12 5.05
C GLU A 478 -5.48 19.71 4.71
N ARG A 479 -6.81 19.55 4.67
CA ARG A 479 -7.47 18.35 4.13
C ARG A 479 -7.98 18.71 2.75
N GLU A 480 -7.58 17.93 1.76
CA GLU A 480 -8.00 18.15 0.37
C GLU A 480 -9.48 17.77 0.22
N VAL A 481 -10.22 18.50 -0.61
CA VAL A 481 -11.56 18.09 -1.03
C VAL A 481 -11.40 17.23 -2.28
N ASN A 482 -11.87 15.99 -2.24
CA ASN A 482 -11.84 15.13 -3.41
C ASN A 482 -12.79 15.69 -4.49
N PRO A 483 -12.28 16.13 -5.64
CA PRO A 483 -13.09 16.84 -6.63
C PRO A 483 -14.13 15.94 -7.32
N ARG A 484 -13.99 14.61 -7.24
CA ARG A 484 -14.96 13.66 -7.81
C ARG A 484 -16.13 13.37 -6.85
N THR A 485 -15.88 13.38 -5.55
CA THR A 485 -16.88 13.01 -4.54
C THR A 485 -17.42 14.20 -3.75
N GLY A 486 -16.74 15.35 -3.80
CA GLY A 486 -17.03 16.54 -2.99
C GLY A 486 -16.73 16.35 -1.50
N ARG A 487 -16.16 15.21 -1.11
CA ARG A 487 -15.85 14.90 0.29
C ARG A 487 -14.47 15.39 0.68
N ILE A 488 -14.35 15.88 1.91
CA ILE A 488 -13.09 16.24 2.53
C ILE A 488 -12.32 14.94 2.85
N ASP A 489 -11.04 14.88 2.50
CA ASP A 489 -10.14 13.77 2.84
C ASP A 489 -10.03 13.64 4.38
N SER A 490 -9.97 12.41 4.88
CA SER A 490 -9.76 12.15 6.30
C SER A 490 -8.33 12.50 6.75
N VAL A 491 -7.40 12.61 5.78
CA VAL A 491 -5.99 12.88 6.03
C VAL A 491 -5.66 14.36 5.84
N ARG A 492 -5.14 14.98 6.91
CA ARG A 492 -4.53 16.31 6.85
C ARG A 492 -3.07 16.23 6.40
N LYS A 493 -2.67 17.09 5.48
CA LYS A 493 -1.31 17.13 4.91
C LYS A 493 -0.69 18.52 5.04
N CYS A 494 0.60 18.57 5.32
CA CYS A 494 1.41 19.78 5.26
C CYS A 494 1.54 20.27 3.81
N VAL A 495 1.19 21.54 3.55
CA VAL A 495 1.18 22.12 2.20
C VAL A 495 2.51 22.77 1.78
N ALA A 496 3.48 22.81 2.71
CA ALA A 496 4.80 23.39 2.50
C ALA A 496 5.58 22.80 1.31
N GLY A 497 5.29 21.55 0.91
CA GLY A 497 5.93 20.91 -0.23
C GLY A 497 7.46 20.96 -0.15
N LEU A 498 8.06 21.85 -0.96
CA LEU A 498 9.50 22.00 -1.20
C LEU A 498 10.35 22.33 0.04
N THR A 499 9.76 22.96 1.06
CA THR A 499 10.52 23.55 2.18
C THR A 499 10.38 22.77 3.49
N CYS A 500 9.43 21.82 3.55
CA CYS A 500 9.29 20.97 4.74
C CYS A 500 10.39 19.91 4.76
N SER A 501 11.21 19.89 5.81
CA SER A 501 12.28 18.89 5.96
C SER A 501 11.78 17.44 5.96
N ALA A 502 10.54 17.20 6.40
CA ALA A 502 9.90 15.88 6.32
C ALA A 502 9.54 15.47 4.88
N GLN A 503 9.31 16.44 3.97
CA GLN A 503 8.98 16.20 2.56
C GLN A 503 10.18 16.38 1.62
N GLY A 504 11.21 17.12 2.06
CA GLY A 504 12.28 17.65 1.23
C GLY A 504 13.00 16.59 0.39
N ARG A 505 13.26 15.40 0.94
CA ARG A 505 13.89 14.30 0.18
C ARG A 505 13.09 13.88 -1.04
N GLU A 506 11.82 13.55 -0.88
CA GLU A 506 10.96 13.10 -1.98
C GLU A 506 10.74 14.23 -3.00
N ARG A 507 10.70 15.48 -2.53
CA ARG A 507 10.61 16.65 -3.40
C ARG A 507 11.88 16.87 -4.22
N LEU A 508 13.06 16.71 -3.63
CA LEU A 508 14.33 16.78 -4.35
C LEU A 508 14.48 15.63 -5.35
N LYS A 509 14.00 14.42 -5.03
CA LYS A 509 13.94 13.29 -5.98
C LYS A 509 13.06 13.61 -7.18
N HIS A 510 11.87 14.19 -6.95
CA HIS A 510 11.01 14.68 -8.04
C HIS A 510 11.71 15.78 -8.86
N PHE A 511 12.34 16.74 -8.19
CA PHE A 511 13.02 17.87 -8.81
C PHE A 511 14.11 17.43 -9.81
N VAL A 512 14.95 16.46 -9.44
CA VAL A 512 16.05 15.98 -10.30
C VAL A 512 15.61 14.93 -11.33
N SER A 513 14.34 14.51 -11.31
CA SER A 513 13.83 13.46 -12.18
C SER A 513 13.86 13.83 -13.67
N ARG A 514 13.79 12.82 -14.54
CA ARG A 514 13.83 12.97 -16.01
C ARG A 514 12.76 13.90 -16.58
N GLN A 515 11.60 14.01 -15.94
CA GLN A 515 10.51 14.87 -16.41
C GLN A 515 10.64 16.31 -15.88
N ALA A 516 11.43 16.53 -14.83
CA ALA A 516 11.64 17.80 -14.15
C ALA A 516 12.96 18.47 -14.60
N PHE A 517 14.03 18.47 -13.80
CA PHE A 517 15.31 19.07 -14.22
C PHE A 517 16.20 18.13 -15.04
N ASP A 518 16.00 16.81 -14.95
CA ASP A 518 16.78 15.80 -15.68
C ASP A 518 18.30 15.99 -15.53
N ILE A 519 18.76 16.04 -14.28
CA ILE A 519 20.18 16.17 -13.97
C ILE A 519 20.81 14.79 -14.06
N GLU A 520 21.52 14.53 -15.16
CA GLU A 520 22.15 13.25 -15.43
C GLU A 520 23.13 12.88 -14.31
N GLY A 521 23.05 11.63 -13.83
CA GLY A 521 23.89 11.14 -12.72
C GLY A 521 23.45 11.60 -11.32
N PHE A 522 22.53 12.57 -11.19
CA PHE A 522 22.02 13.05 -9.91
C PHE A 522 20.78 12.25 -9.49
N GLY A 523 20.99 10.97 -9.14
CA GLY A 523 19.91 10.07 -8.73
C GLY A 523 19.48 10.21 -7.27
N GLU A 524 18.46 9.43 -6.90
CA GLU A 524 17.91 9.31 -5.53
C GLU A 524 18.98 9.15 -4.45
N VAL A 525 20.00 8.34 -4.72
CA VAL A 525 21.06 8.05 -3.75
C VAL A 525 21.89 9.29 -3.40
N TYR A 526 22.15 10.17 -4.38
CA TYR A 526 22.88 11.42 -4.14
C TYR A 526 22.01 12.44 -3.42
N VAL A 527 20.73 12.53 -3.78
CA VAL A 527 19.75 13.36 -3.06
C VAL A 527 19.74 12.98 -1.58
N GLU A 528 19.65 11.68 -1.26
CA GLU A 528 19.64 11.21 0.12
C GLU A 528 20.93 11.55 0.86
N ALA A 529 22.09 11.20 0.30
CA ALA A 529 23.37 11.44 0.95
C ALA A 529 23.65 12.94 1.19
N LEU A 530 23.34 13.79 0.22
CA LEU A 530 23.51 15.24 0.35
C LEU A 530 22.51 15.86 1.34
N PHE A 531 21.29 15.32 1.43
CA PHE A 531 20.29 15.76 2.40
C PHE A 531 20.66 15.33 3.83
N ASP A 532 21.14 14.11 4.01
CA ASP A 532 21.64 13.58 5.28
C ASP A 532 22.86 14.37 5.78
N ALA A 533 23.78 14.70 4.89
CA ALA A 533 24.92 15.58 5.19
C ALA A 533 24.52 17.05 5.45
N GLY A 534 23.25 17.40 5.23
CA GLY A 534 22.76 18.77 5.38
C GLY A 534 23.22 19.76 4.30
N LEU A 535 23.85 19.27 3.23
CA LEU A 535 24.39 20.06 2.11
C LEU A 535 23.29 20.51 1.13
N VAL A 536 22.18 19.77 1.05
CA VAL A 536 21.01 20.13 0.23
C VAL A 536 19.75 20.03 1.08
N ARG A 537 19.02 21.14 1.21
CA ARG A 537 17.72 21.20 1.91
C ARG A 537 16.59 21.67 1.00
N GLN A 538 16.93 22.42 -0.05
CA GLN A 538 16.01 22.94 -1.06
C GLN A 538 16.64 22.85 -2.46
N PRO A 539 15.83 22.96 -3.54
CA PRO A 539 16.34 22.82 -4.91
C PRO A 539 17.47 23.79 -5.28
N ALA A 540 17.44 25.02 -4.78
CA ALA A 540 18.47 26.02 -5.06
C ALA A 540 19.87 25.58 -4.57
N ASP A 541 19.94 24.80 -3.49
CA ASP A 541 21.22 24.37 -2.91
C ASP A 541 21.99 23.46 -3.87
N ILE A 542 21.30 22.69 -4.73
CA ILE A 542 21.92 21.82 -5.74
C ILE A 542 22.87 22.62 -6.65
N PHE A 543 22.46 23.83 -7.04
CA PHE A 543 23.23 24.71 -7.92
C PHE A 543 24.33 25.50 -7.19
N ARG A 544 24.38 25.40 -5.86
CA ARG A 544 25.40 26.02 -5.01
C ARG A 544 26.45 25.03 -4.52
N LEU A 545 26.26 23.73 -4.77
CA LEU A 545 27.21 22.69 -4.41
C LEU A 545 28.58 22.98 -5.03
N THR A 546 29.63 22.85 -4.22
CA THR A 546 31.00 22.93 -4.71
C THR A 546 31.50 21.55 -5.14
N PHE A 547 32.60 21.56 -5.90
CA PHE A 547 33.29 20.33 -6.26
C PHE A 547 33.71 19.52 -5.02
N GLU A 548 34.14 20.18 -3.95
CA GLU A 548 34.60 19.50 -2.73
C GLU A 548 33.43 18.87 -1.95
N ASP A 549 32.27 19.54 -1.90
CA ASP A 549 31.06 18.99 -1.29
C ASP A 549 30.67 17.65 -1.94
N LEU A 550 30.57 17.65 -3.28
CA LEU A 550 30.21 16.45 -4.03
C LEU A 550 31.29 15.36 -3.94
N LYS A 551 32.56 15.74 -4.04
CA LYS A 551 33.67 14.79 -3.92
C LYS A 551 33.66 14.11 -2.55
N THR A 552 33.48 14.86 -1.48
CA THR A 552 33.41 14.33 -0.10
C THR A 552 32.28 13.32 0.03
N VAL A 553 31.07 13.63 -0.46
CA VAL A 553 29.93 12.72 -0.40
C VAL A 553 30.14 11.46 -1.26
N ILE A 554 30.73 11.60 -2.46
CA ILE A 554 31.06 10.47 -3.34
C ILE A 554 32.11 9.56 -2.67
N GLU A 555 33.17 10.14 -2.12
CA GLU A 555 34.24 9.40 -1.44
C GLU A 555 33.73 8.67 -0.21
N GLU A 556 32.95 9.35 0.63
CA GLU A 556 32.38 8.77 1.84
C GLU A 556 31.43 7.62 1.49
N ARG A 557 30.57 7.79 0.49
CA ARG A 557 29.71 6.72 0.00
C ARG A 557 30.51 5.52 -0.50
N GLN A 558 31.57 5.73 -1.26
CA GLN A 558 32.40 4.64 -1.78
C GLN A 558 33.22 3.96 -0.68
N ARG A 559 33.61 4.70 0.36
CA ARG A 559 34.21 4.17 1.58
C ARG A 559 33.24 3.23 2.28
N LEU A 560 32.00 3.68 2.52
CA LEU A 560 30.94 2.88 3.15
C LEU A 560 30.59 1.63 2.33
N LEU A 561 30.40 1.76 1.01
CA LEU A 561 30.14 0.61 0.13
C LEU A 561 31.29 -0.40 0.12
N ARG A 562 32.54 0.07 0.20
CA ARG A 562 33.71 -0.79 0.28
C ARG A 562 33.79 -1.49 1.63
N GLN A 563 33.56 -0.78 2.72
CA GLN A 563 33.50 -1.35 4.07
C GLN A 563 32.41 -2.42 4.16
N GLU A 564 31.23 -2.14 3.63
CA GLU A 564 30.11 -3.07 3.56
C GLU A 564 30.46 -4.31 2.73
N LYS A 565 31.07 -4.13 1.55
CA LYS A 565 31.51 -5.26 0.72
C LYS A 565 32.57 -6.12 1.41
N ILE A 566 33.51 -5.50 2.12
CA ILE A 566 34.54 -6.18 2.91
C ILE A 566 33.86 -6.97 4.03
N ARG A 567 32.92 -6.35 4.75
CA ARG A 567 32.17 -6.98 5.84
C ARG A 567 31.39 -8.19 5.33
N LEU A 568 30.62 -8.04 4.26
CA LEU A 568 29.86 -9.13 3.65
C LEU A 568 30.79 -10.26 3.14
N GLU A 569 31.93 -9.94 2.54
CA GLU A 569 32.90 -10.96 2.11
C GLU A 569 33.53 -11.69 3.31
N ASP A 570 33.83 -10.99 4.40
CA ASP A 570 34.35 -11.60 5.64
C ASP A 570 33.30 -12.47 6.32
N GLU A 571 32.06 -12.01 6.40
CA GLU A 571 30.91 -12.79 6.89
C GLU A 571 30.72 -14.07 6.06
N MET A 572 30.83 -13.98 4.73
CA MET A 572 30.75 -15.14 3.83
C MET A 572 31.92 -16.11 4.00
N LEU A 573 33.16 -15.63 4.14
CA LEU A 573 34.34 -16.47 4.36
C LEU A 573 34.26 -17.17 5.72
N ALA A 574 33.88 -16.44 6.77
CA ALA A 574 33.68 -16.98 8.10
C ALA A 574 32.59 -18.07 8.11
N ALA A 575 31.46 -17.85 7.42
CA ALA A 575 30.40 -18.85 7.28
C ALA A 575 30.84 -20.11 6.52
N ALA A 576 31.86 -20.00 5.64
CA ALA A 576 32.46 -21.12 4.92
C ALA A 576 33.61 -21.81 5.69
N GLY A 577 33.94 -21.35 6.91
CA GLY A 577 35.08 -21.86 7.68
C GLY A 577 36.45 -21.47 7.10
N GLU A 578 36.49 -20.47 6.21
CA GLU A 578 37.71 -19.97 5.58
C GLU A 578 38.25 -18.74 6.33
N PRO A 579 39.58 -18.60 6.51
CA PRO A 579 40.15 -17.42 7.13
C PRO A 579 39.96 -16.18 6.23
N PRO A 580 39.82 -14.97 6.82
CA PRO A 580 39.69 -13.74 6.05
C PRO A 580 40.88 -13.55 5.11
N LYS A 581 40.61 -13.19 3.86
CA LYS A 581 41.66 -12.99 2.86
C LYS A 581 42.60 -11.87 3.29
N LYS A 582 43.91 -12.05 3.11
CA LYS A 582 44.88 -10.95 3.25
C LYS A 582 44.60 -9.88 2.21
N ARG A 583 44.09 -8.71 2.65
CA ARG A 583 43.81 -7.57 1.79
C ARG A 583 44.98 -6.59 1.81
N GLY A 584 45.40 -6.15 0.62
CA GLY A 584 46.36 -5.05 0.48
C GLY A 584 45.71 -3.68 0.74
N LYS A 585 46.52 -2.62 0.83
CA LYS A 585 45.98 -1.25 0.90
C LYS A 585 45.07 -0.99 -0.31
N PRO A 586 43.84 -0.49 -0.10
CA PRO A 586 42.95 -0.18 -1.20
C PRO A 586 43.60 0.83 -2.13
N LYS A 587 43.51 0.57 -3.45
CA LYS A 587 43.97 1.50 -4.47
C LYS A 587 43.15 2.79 -4.34
N ALA A 588 43.82 3.93 -4.11
CA ALA A 588 43.16 5.23 -4.11
C ALA A 588 42.52 5.43 -5.49
N TYR A 589 41.20 5.57 -5.51
CA TYR A 589 40.45 5.82 -6.73
C TYR A 589 40.21 7.32 -6.82
N ASP A 590 40.61 7.93 -7.93
CA ASP A 590 40.40 9.36 -8.14
C ASP A 590 38.98 9.60 -8.66
N TYR A 591 38.12 10.12 -7.78
CA TYR A 591 36.73 10.44 -8.12
C TYR A 591 36.57 11.79 -8.83
N THR A 592 37.67 12.50 -9.10
CA THR A 592 37.66 13.83 -9.73
C THR A 592 36.86 13.86 -11.03
N THR A 593 36.97 12.83 -11.86
CA THR A 593 36.24 12.77 -13.14
C THR A 593 34.74 12.60 -12.93
N ALA A 594 34.32 11.70 -12.04
CA ALA A 594 32.90 11.48 -11.75
C ALA A 594 32.26 12.72 -11.11
N THR A 595 32.95 13.36 -10.18
CA THR A 595 32.53 14.63 -9.56
C THR A 595 32.42 15.74 -10.61
N ARG A 596 33.38 15.84 -11.53
CA ARG A 596 33.35 16.84 -12.61
C ARG A 596 32.18 16.62 -13.55
N ASN A 597 31.91 15.38 -13.95
CA ASN A 597 30.77 15.06 -14.81
C ASN A 597 29.44 15.42 -14.14
N LEU A 598 29.30 15.15 -12.83
CA LEU A 598 28.08 15.50 -12.09
C LEU A 598 27.92 17.02 -11.94
N MET A 599 29.01 17.75 -11.65
CA MET A 599 29.01 19.22 -11.65
C MET A 599 28.61 19.78 -13.02
N GLU A 600 29.14 19.20 -14.10
CA GLU A 600 28.82 19.60 -15.46
C GLU A 600 27.34 19.33 -15.80
N ALA A 601 26.79 18.19 -15.37
CA ALA A 601 25.37 17.88 -15.52
C ALA A 601 24.46 18.86 -14.76
N ILE A 602 24.83 19.26 -13.53
CA ILE A 602 24.12 20.31 -12.77
C ILE A 602 24.19 21.64 -13.53
N GLU A 603 25.37 22.02 -14.00
CA GLU A 603 25.59 23.29 -14.70
C GLU A 603 24.81 23.37 -16.01
N GLN A 604 24.75 22.27 -16.77
CA GLN A 604 23.95 22.18 -18.01
C GLN A 604 22.46 22.46 -17.76
N ARG A 605 21.96 22.19 -16.56
CA ARG A 605 20.56 22.43 -16.18
C ARG A 605 20.31 23.78 -15.53
N ARG A 606 21.30 24.69 -15.50
CA ARG A 606 21.07 26.10 -15.18
C ARG A 606 20.19 26.80 -16.21
N THR A 607 20.12 26.30 -17.43
CA THR A 607 19.13 26.78 -18.41
C THR A 607 18.12 25.67 -18.66
N ILE A 608 16.84 25.93 -18.42
CA ILE A 608 15.77 24.92 -18.47
C ILE A 608 14.50 25.49 -19.12
N ALA A 609 13.68 24.66 -19.74
CA ALA A 609 12.39 25.08 -20.26
C ALA A 609 11.45 25.52 -19.12
N PHE A 610 10.69 26.60 -19.31
CA PHE A 610 9.86 27.18 -18.24
C PHE A 610 8.81 26.21 -17.69
N GLU A 611 8.19 25.38 -18.55
CA GLU A 611 7.24 24.35 -18.13
C GLU A 611 7.86 23.29 -17.22
N ARG A 612 9.14 22.97 -17.43
CA ARG A 612 9.88 21.99 -16.62
C ARG A 612 10.22 22.57 -15.26
N LEU A 613 10.55 23.87 -15.19
CA LEU A 613 10.70 24.58 -13.92
C LEU A 613 9.41 24.51 -13.10
N ILE A 614 8.26 24.85 -13.70
CA ILE A 614 6.95 24.80 -13.02
C ILE A 614 6.64 23.38 -12.52
N PHE A 615 6.81 22.38 -13.37
CA PHE A 615 6.57 20.97 -13.01
C PHE A 615 7.51 20.50 -11.89
N ALA A 616 8.77 20.92 -11.90
CA ALA A 616 9.77 20.55 -10.90
C ALA A 616 9.46 21.09 -9.49
N LEU A 617 8.68 22.17 -9.36
CA LEU A 617 8.23 22.67 -8.07
C LEU A 617 7.34 21.65 -7.33
N GLY A 618 6.77 20.68 -8.03
CA GLY A 618 5.96 19.62 -7.43
C GLY A 618 4.70 20.12 -6.75
N ILE A 619 4.12 21.22 -7.26
CA ILE A 619 2.88 21.80 -6.73
C ILE A 619 1.75 20.77 -6.91
N PRO A 620 0.93 20.49 -5.88
CA PRO A 620 -0.20 19.57 -5.99
C PRO A 620 -1.11 19.91 -7.18
N GLU A 621 -1.61 18.90 -7.88
CA GLU A 621 -2.48 19.05 -9.05
C GLU A 621 -1.83 19.74 -10.28
N ILE A 622 -0.54 20.10 -10.22
CA ILE A 622 0.22 20.66 -11.34
C ILE A 622 1.07 19.57 -12.00
N GLY A 623 0.47 18.85 -12.95
CA GLY A 623 1.17 17.90 -13.81
C GLY A 623 1.87 18.55 -15.01
N GLU A 624 2.55 17.76 -15.84
CA GLU A 624 3.28 18.26 -17.03
C GLU A 624 2.40 19.08 -17.98
N THR A 625 1.15 18.65 -18.18
CA THR A 625 0.23 19.32 -19.12
C THR A 625 -0.18 20.69 -18.60
N THR A 626 -0.55 20.76 -17.32
CA THR A 626 -0.89 22.01 -16.63
C THR A 626 0.32 22.95 -16.58
N ALA A 627 1.52 22.43 -16.30
CA ALA A 627 2.75 23.21 -16.33
C ALA A 627 3.06 23.80 -17.72
N LYS A 628 2.84 23.04 -18.80
CA LYS A 628 2.92 23.53 -20.18
C LYS A 628 1.90 24.64 -20.48
N ALA A 629 0.66 24.49 -20.00
CA ALA A 629 -0.38 25.50 -20.19
C ALA A 629 -0.03 26.81 -19.48
N LEU A 630 0.42 26.74 -18.23
CA LEU A 630 0.90 27.88 -17.44
C LEU A 630 2.11 28.55 -18.10
N ALA A 631 3.10 27.76 -18.53
CA ALA A 631 4.29 28.28 -19.19
C ALA A 631 3.96 29.04 -20.48
N ARG A 632 3.06 28.50 -21.31
CA ARG A 632 2.64 29.14 -22.56
C ARG A 632 1.89 30.45 -22.35
N HIS A 633 1.12 30.55 -21.27
CA HIS A 633 0.32 31.74 -20.98
C HIS A 633 1.15 32.85 -20.32
N PHE A 634 1.91 32.54 -19.26
CA PHE A 634 2.60 33.55 -18.46
C PHE A 634 4.06 33.79 -18.91
N GLY A 635 4.70 32.82 -19.55
CA GLY A 635 6.05 32.95 -20.14
C GLY A 635 7.22 33.07 -19.15
N THR A 636 7.00 33.58 -17.94
CA THR A 636 8.04 33.75 -16.90
C THR A 636 7.51 33.51 -15.49
N MET A 637 8.39 33.13 -14.55
CA MET A 637 8.01 32.88 -13.16
C MET A 637 7.45 34.14 -12.45
N PRO A 638 8.02 35.35 -12.62
CA PRO A 638 7.43 36.57 -12.03
C PRO A 638 6.00 36.84 -12.52
N ALA A 639 5.75 36.73 -13.83
CA ALA A 639 4.40 36.93 -14.38
C ALA A 639 3.39 35.90 -13.85
N LEU A 640 3.81 34.64 -13.68
CA LEU A 640 2.97 33.62 -13.05
C LEU A 640 2.70 33.96 -11.57
N GLY A 641 3.73 34.35 -10.82
CA GLY A 641 3.61 34.71 -9.40
C GLY A 641 2.68 35.91 -9.17
N GLU A 642 2.80 36.97 -9.99
CA GLU A 642 1.93 38.14 -9.95
C GLU A 642 0.46 37.78 -10.23
N ALA A 643 0.21 37.00 -11.27
CA ALA A 643 -1.14 36.56 -11.62
C ALA A 643 -1.76 35.67 -10.53
N VAL A 644 -0.98 34.79 -9.90
CA VAL A 644 -1.43 33.97 -8.77
C VAL A 644 -1.73 34.84 -7.54
N ALA A 645 -0.91 35.86 -7.27
CA ALA A 645 -1.14 36.78 -6.16
C ALA A 645 -2.41 37.63 -6.36
N GLU A 646 -2.67 38.10 -7.58
CA GLU A 646 -3.91 38.79 -7.93
C GLU A 646 -5.13 37.87 -7.78
N ALA A 647 -5.05 36.65 -8.34
CA ALA A 647 -6.09 35.63 -8.20
C ALA A 647 -6.37 35.23 -6.74
N ALA A 648 -5.35 35.27 -5.86
CA ALA A 648 -5.51 34.97 -4.44
C ALA A 648 -6.42 35.98 -3.72
N GLY A 649 -6.38 37.26 -4.12
CA GLY A 649 -7.26 38.31 -3.60
C GLY A 649 -8.72 38.17 -4.04
N GLU A 650 -8.96 37.39 -5.10
CA GLU A 650 -10.25 37.23 -5.76
C GLU A 650 -10.77 35.78 -5.73
N GLN A 651 -10.22 34.96 -4.83
CA GLN A 651 -10.65 33.57 -4.66
C GLN A 651 -12.12 33.47 -4.19
N PRO A 652 -12.81 32.35 -4.49
CA PRO A 652 -14.17 32.13 -3.99
C PRO A 652 -14.20 32.14 -2.47
N GLY A 653 -15.07 32.95 -1.87
CA GLY A 653 -15.21 33.03 -0.41
C GLY A 653 -15.96 31.82 0.18
N GLU A 654 -15.97 31.71 1.51
CA GLU A 654 -16.51 30.55 2.23
C GLU A 654 -17.96 30.24 1.86
N ALA A 655 -18.82 31.26 1.73
CA ALA A 655 -20.23 31.07 1.39
C ALA A 655 -20.42 30.52 -0.03
N TRP A 656 -19.59 30.95 -0.99
CA TRP A 656 -19.58 30.40 -2.35
C TRP A 656 -19.17 28.93 -2.34
N THR A 657 -18.03 28.64 -1.70
CA THR A 657 -17.49 27.28 -1.57
C THR A 657 -18.46 26.35 -0.84
N ARG A 658 -19.18 26.85 0.16
CA ARG A 658 -20.21 26.09 0.89
C ARG A 658 -21.37 25.66 -0.01
N LEU A 659 -21.80 26.49 -0.97
CA LEU A 659 -22.83 26.08 -1.94
C LEU A 659 -22.30 25.01 -2.90
N LEU A 660 -21.07 25.15 -3.39
CA LEU A 660 -20.45 24.16 -4.27
C LEU A 660 -20.18 22.81 -3.59
N ALA A 661 -19.97 22.81 -2.27
CA ALA A 661 -19.77 21.59 -1.50
C ALA A 661 -21.05 20.74 -1.34
N ILE A 662 -22.22 21.27 -1.68
CA ILE A 662 -23.49 20.54 -1.53
C ILE A 662 -23.61 19.48 -2.62
N PRO A 663 -23.89 18.20 -2.27
CA PRO A 663 -24.07 17.15 -3.26
C PRO A 663 -25.10 17.56 -4.33
N ARG A 664 -24.73 17.37 -5.61
CA ARG A 664 -25.56 17.70 -6.80
C ARG A 664 -25.70 19.19 -7.11
N ILE A 665 -25.05 20.08 -6.35
CA ILE A 665 -24.92 21.50 -6.67
C ILE A 665 -23.53 21.74 -7.25
N GLY A 666 -23.45 22.08 -8.54
CA GLY A 666 -22.20 22.46 -9.21
C GLY A 666 -22.21 23.91 -9.67
N ASP A 667 -21.12 24.38 -10.28
CA ASP A 667 -20.90 25.78 -10.68
C ASP A 667 -22.09 26.39 -11.42
N GLY A 668 -22.60 25.72 -12.46
CA GLY A 668 -23.75 26.21 -13.23
C GLY A 668 -25.07 26.27 -12.44
N THR A 669 -25.16 25.63 -11.27
CA THR A 669 -26.30 25.74 -10.36
C THR A 669 -26.10 26.89 -9.38
N VAL A 670 -24.90 27.05 -8.85
CA VAL A 670 -24.54 28.20 -8.00
C VAL A 670 -24.71 29.51 -8.77
N GLU A 671 -24.23 29.59 -10.01
CA GLU A 671 -24.41 30.74 -10.90
C GLU A 671 -25.89 31.12 -11.09
N LYS A 672 -26.78 30.13 -11.23
CA LYS A 672 -28.23 30.38 -11.31
C LYS A 672 -28.80 30.91 -10.00
N LEU A 673 -28.35 30.38 -8.87
CA LEU A 673 -28.79 30.77 -7.55
C LEU A 673 -28.37 32.22 -7.24
N VAL A 674 -27.09 32.55 -7.41
CA VAL A 674 -26.55 33.90 -7.15
C VAL A 674 -27.01 34.92 -8.20
N GLY A 675 -27.58 34.46 -9.32
CA GLY A 675 -28.27 35.32 -10.27
C GLY A 675 -29.58 35.93 -9.76
N ALA A 676 -30.02 35.60 -8.53
CA ALA A 676 -31.09 36.27 -7.79
C ALA A 676 -30.72 37.74 -7.52
N THR A 677 -31.65 38.68 -7.71
CA THR A 677 -31.37 40.09 -7.44
C THR A 677 -31.34 40.37 -5.94
N PRO A 678 -30.63 41.41 -5.48
CA PRO A 678 -30.65 41.80 -4.07
C PRO A 678 -32.06 42.04 -3.52
N GLU A 679 -32.97 42.57 -4.34
CA GLU A 679 -34.37 42.80 -3.97
C GLU A 679 -35.14 41.48 -3.80
N GLU A 680 -34.93 40.50 -4.69
CA GLU A 680 -35.53 39.16 -4.55
C GLU A 680 -35.02 38.46 -3.27
N LEU A 681 -33.72 38.56 -2.97
CA LEU A 681 -33.14 37.94 -1.79
C LEU A 681 -33.57 38.62 -0.48
N ALA A 682 -33.92 39.90 -0.53
CA ALA A 682 -34.46 40.67 0.59
C ALA A 682 -35.96 40.38 0.85
N ASP A 683 -36.70 39.86 -0.13
CA ASP A 683 -38.12 39.52 0.02
C ASP A 683 -38.31 38.27 0.91
N PRO A 684 -39.00 38.39 2.06
CA PRO A 684 -39.29 37.25 2.93
C PRO A 684 -40.09 36.12 2.26
N GLY A 685 -40.90 36.46 1.25
CA GLY A 685 -41.75 35.54 0.49
C GLY A 685 -41.05 34.84 -0.67
N PHE A 686 -39.85 35.28 -1.06
CA PHE A 686 -39.10 34.66 -2.16
C PHE A 686 -38.52 33.30 -1.76
N ASP A 687 -38.80 32.25 -2.53
CA ASP A 687 -38.20 30.93 -2.32
C ASP A 687 -37.32 30.59 -3.53
N PRO A 688 -35.97 30.65 -3.40
CA PRO A 688 -35.06 30.30 -4.48
C PRO A 688 -35.29 28.89 -5.05
N THR A 689 -35.86 27.98 -4.25
CA THR A 689 -36.15 26.60 -4.66
C THR A 689 -37.45 26.47 -5.46
N LYS A 690 -38.29 27.50 -5.50
CA LYS A 690 -39.57 27.51 -6.24
C LYS A 690 -39.61 28.55 -7.36
N SER A 691 -38.57 29.36 -7.51
CA SER A 691 -38.48 30.38 -8.55
C SER A 691 -38.53 29.76 -9.96
N GLU A 692 -39.43 30.25 -10.82
CA GLU A 692 -39.49 29.83 -12.23
C GLU A 692 -38.26 30.29 -13.04
N ARG A 693 -37.58 31.35 -12.56
CA ARG A 693 -36.35 31.88 -13.14
C ARG A 693 -35.14 31.03 -12.78
N ILE A 694 -35.04 30.61 -11.52
CA ILE A 694 -33.97 29.74 -11.02
C ILE A 694 -34.39 28.29 -11.20
N ARG A 695 -34.24 27.77 -12.42
CA ARG A 695 -34.64 26.41 -12.77
C ARG A 695 -33.73 25.37 -12.11
N LEU A 696 -34.19 24.82 -10.98
CA LEU A 696 -33.56 23.71 -10.25
C LEU A 696 -34.29 22.39 -10.47
N THR A 697 -33.53 21.30 -10.59
CA THR A 697 -34.08 19.95 -10.63
C THR A 697 -34.61 19.52 -9.26
N SER A 698 -35.47 18.51 -9.21
CA SER A 698 -35.96 17.97 -7.92
C SER A 698 -34.83 17.55 -6.97
N PRO A 699 -33.78 16.82 -7.41
CA PRO A 699 -32.65 16.47 -6.56
C PRO A 699 -31.88 17.66 -6.00
N GLN A 700 -31.72 18.74 -6.76
CA GLN A 700 -31.02 19.96 -6.30
C GLN A 700 -31.81 20.70 -5.23
N ARG A 701 -33.14 20.74 -5.36
CA ARG A 701 -34.02 21.35 -4.36
C ARG A 701 -33.99 20.58 -3.04
N VAL A 702 -33.96 19.25 -3.12
CA VAL A 702 -33.81 18.40 -1.93
C VAL A 702 -32.46 18.66 -1.25
N ALA A 703 -31.36 18.66 -2.01
CA ALA A 703 -30.03 18.87 -1.46
C ALA A 703 -29.86 20.23 -0.76
N LEU A 704 -30.42 21.32 -1.32
CA LEU A 704 -30.39 22.65 -0.69
C LEU A 704 -31.19 22.68 0.62
N ARG A 705 -32.34 21.99 0.67
CA ARG A 705 -33.16 21.89 1.88
C ARG A 705 -32.50 21.03 2.95
N GLU A 706 -31.84 19.94 2.56
CA GLU A 706 -31.05 19.12 3.49
C GLU A 706 -29.87 19.92 4.07
N ALA A 707 -29.22 20.77 3.25
CA ALA A 707 -28.05 21.54 3.66
C ALA A 707 -28.37 22.76 4.54
N PHE A 708 -29.49 23.46 4.29
CA PHE A 708 -29.80 24.73 4.96
C PHE A 708 -31.16 24.76 5.67
N GLY A 709 -32.02 23.77 5.45
CA GLY A 709 -33.37 23.73 6.01
C GLY A 709 -34.34 24.66 5.29
N GLU A 710 -34.81 25.67 6.02
CA GLU A 710 -35.91 26.54 5.60
C GLU A 710 -35.53 27.50 4.46
N PRO A 711 -36.49 27.94 3.62
CA PRO A 711 -36.23 28.85 2.49
C PRO A 711 -35.50 30.14 2.88
N ALA A 712 -35.73 30.65 4.09
CA ALA A 712 -35.04 31.84 4.60
C ALA A 712 -33.52 31.62 4.75
N ALA A 713 -33.10 30.45 5.24
CA ALA A 713 -31.69 30.10 5.38
C ALA A 713 -31.04 29.87 4.00
N ILE A 714 -31.78 29.29 3.05
CA ILE A 714 -31.31 29.16 1.66
C ILE A 714 -31.11 30.54 1.03
N ARG A 715 -32.06 31.48 1.18
CA ARG A 715 -31.89 32.87 0.70
C ARG A 715 -30.66 33.53 1.30
N ALA A 716 -30.47 33.43 2.61
CA ALA A 716 -29.32 34.01 3.29
C ALA A 716 -28.00 33.41 2.78
N ALA A 717 -27.95 32.09 2.57
CA ALA A 717 -26.79 31.42 2.00
C ALA A 717 -26.49 31.87 0.56
N VAL A 718 -27.52 32.03 -0.28
CA VAL A 718 -27.39 32.52 -1.66
C VAL A 718 -26.91 33.98 -1.68
N ALA A 719 -27.44 34.84 -0.81
CA ALA A 719 -27.00 36.23 -0.69
C ALA A 719 -25.53 36.33 -0.23
N ALA A 720 -25.14 35.54 0.77
CA ALA A 720 -23.75 35.46 1.23
C ALA A 720 -22.82 34.94 0.12
N ALA A 721 -23.26 33.95 -0.65
CA ALA A 721 -22.48 33.42 -1.77
C ALA A 721 -22.35 34.43 -2.91
N ALA A 722 -23.40 35.20 -3.23
CA ALA A 722 -23.34 36.26 -4.23
C ALA A 722 -22.31 37.34 -3.89
N ALA A 723 -22.19 37.69 -2.60
CA ALA A 723 -21.16 38.62 -2.11
C ALA A 723 -19.75 38.00 -2.06
N ALA A 724 -19.65 36.67 -2.04
CA ALA A 724 -18.41 35.90 -1.96
C ALA A 724 -17.99 35.30 -3.32
N ARG A 725 -18.51 35.83 -4.42
CA ARG A 725 -18.24 35.36 -5.78
C ARG A 725 -16.75 35.49 -6.11
N PRO A 726 -16.14 34.50 -6.80
CA PRO A 726 -14.80 34.67 -7.33
C PRO A 726 -14.72 35.87 -8.29
N GLY A 727 -13.60 36.58 -8.27
CA GLY A 727 -13.34 37.70 -9.16
C GLY A 727 -12.69 37.30 -10.49
N PRO A 728 -12.59 38.24 -11.44
CA PRO A 728 -12.09 38.01 -12.80
C PRO A 728 -10.66 37.44 -12.87
N ALA A 729 -9.76 37.82 -11.95
CA ALA A 729 -8.39 37.32 -11.93
C ALA A 729 -8.35 35.83 -11.57
N TYR A 730 -9.14 35.41 -10.57
CA TYR A 730 -9.30 34.00 -10.24
C TYR A 730 -9.96 33.21 -11.38
N GLU A 731 -11.06 33.72 -11.94
CA GLU A 731 -11.76 33.06 -13.04
C GLU A 731 -10.87 32.88 -14.27
N SER A 732 -10.03 33.88 -14.60
CA SER A 732 -9.05 33.82 -15.68
C SER A 732 -8.02 32.69 -15.47
N LEU A 733 -7.44 32.60 -14.27
CA LEU A 733 -6.48 31.55 -13.92
C LEU A 733 -7.15 30.16 -13.92
N ALA A 734 -8.31 30.04 -13.29
CA ALA A 734 -9.06 28.78 -13.18
C ALA A 734 -9.57 28.27 -14.54
N SER A 735 -9.85 29.17 -15.48
CA SER A 735 -10.35 28.81 -16.81
C SER A 735 -9.23 28.55 -17.84
N LEU A 736 -7.97 28.62 -17.44
CA LEU A 736 -6.83 28.45 -18.32
C LEU A 736 -6.63 26.97 -18.71
N GLY A 737 -7.15 26.56 -19.87
CA GLY A 737 -6.83 25.26 -20.49
C GLY A 737 -6.97 24.07 -19.52
N ASP A 738 -5.84 23.40 -19.22
CA ASP A 738 -5.75 22.24 -18.32
C ASP A 738 -5.42 22.60 -16.84
N VAL A 739 -5.65 23.85 -16.41
CA VAL A 739 -5.51 24.27 -15.00
C VAL A 739 -6.77 23.88 -14.23
N GLY A 740 -7.89 24.54 -14.48
CA GLY A 740 -9.13 24.30 -13.72
C GLY A 740 -9.09 24.92 -12.30
N PRO A 741 -10.25 25.01 -11.61
CA PRO A 741 -10.36 25.63 -10.29
C PRO A 741 -9.48 24.99 -9.21
N VAL A 742 -9.33 23.66 -9.25
CA VAL A 742 -8.54 22.91 -8.26
C VAL A 742 -7.06 23.26 -8.36
N ALA A 743 -6.49 23.24 -9.58
CA ALA A 743 -5.09 23.59 -9.78
C ALA A 743 -4.82 25.07 -9.49
N ALA A 744 -5.76 25.96 -9.82
CA ALA A 744 -5.66 27.39 -9.48
C ALA A 744 -5.56 27.60 -7.96
N LEU A 745 -6.40 26.91 -7.17
CA LEU A 745 -6.31 26.94 -5.71
C LEU A 745 -4.99 26.36 -5.21
N SER A 746 -4.51 25.25 -5.78
CA SER A 746 -3.19 24.69 -5.42
C SER A 746 -2.05 25.67 -5.66
N LEU A 747 -2.08 26.44 -6.76
CA LEU A 747 -1.11 27.50 -7.04
C LEU A 747 -1.19 28.62 -5.99
N ILE A 748 -2.40 29.11 -5.70
CA ILE A 748 -2.64 30.15 -4.69
C ILE A 748 -2.13 29.69 -3.33
N HIS A 749 -2.44 28.47 -2.93
CA HIS A 749 -1.99 27.90 -1.66
C HIS A 749 -0.47 27.77 -1.60
N PHE A 750 0.15 27.32 -2.69
CA PHE A 750 1.61 27.18 -2.75
C PHE A 750 2.33 28.51 -2.67
N PHE A 751 1.93 29.51 -3.46
CA PHE A 751 2.52 30.85 -3.47
C PHE A 751 2.07 31.73 -2.29
N GLY A 752 1.02 31.35 -1.57
CA GLY A 752 0.59 31.99 -0.33
C GLY A 752 1.46 31.68 0.88
N GLU A 753 2.33 30.67 0.80
CA GLU A 753 3.27 30.31 1.86
C GLU A 753 4.62 31.04 1.64
N PRO A 754 5.05 31.97 2.53
CA PRO A 754 6.23 32.81 2.31
C PRO A 754 7.52 32.03 2.02
N GLN A 755 7.75 30.96 2.75
CA GLN A 755 8.86 30.02 2.57
C GLN A 755 8.93 29.39 1.16
N ASN A 756 7.78 29.16 0.50
CA ASN A 756 7.77 28.60 -0.85
C ASN A 756 8.16 29.65 -1.87
N VAL A 757 7.67 30.88 -1.69
CA VAL A 757 8.08 32.04 -2.48
C VAL A 757 9.59 32.26 -2.34
N GLU A 758 10.11 32.23 -1.12
CA GLU A 758 11.56 32.34 -0.86
C GLU A 758 12.37 31.23 -1.54
N ALA A 759 11.89 29.98 -1.50
CA ALA A 759 12.56 28.86 -2.16
C ALA A 759 12.51 28.97 -3.70
N VAL A 760 11.40 29.44 -4.26
CA VAL A 760 11.26 29.73 -5.70
C VAL A 760 12.18 30.88 -6.11
N ASP A 761 12.24 31.95 -5.33
CA ASP A 761 13.13 33.08 -5.55
C ASP A 761 14.61 32.66 -5.46
N ALA A 762 14.95 31.85 -4.47
CA ALA A 762 16.30 31.30 -4.33
C ALA A 762 16.66 30.46 -5.56
N LEU A 763 15.74 29.63 -6.07
CA LEU A 763 15.97 28.80 -7.25
C LEU A 763 16.09 29.64 -8.52
N THR A 764 15.19 30.61 -8.74
CA THR A 764 15.19 31.46 -9.95
C THR A 764 16.40 32.41 -10.03
N ARG A 765 17.12 32.63 -8.92
CA ARG A 765 18.44 33.29 -8.95
C ARG A 765 19.55 32.39 -9.50
N GLU A 766 19.42 31.08 -9.36
CA GLU A 766 20.43 30.10 -9.79
C GLU A 766 20.23 29.61 -11.23
N VAL A 767 18.99 29.68 -11.74
CA VAL A 767 18.59 29.13 -13.03
C VAL A 767 17.93 30.17 -13.94
N ARG A 768 18.02 29.95 -15.25
CA ARG A 768 17.40 30.74 -16.31
C ARG A 768 16.40 29.88 -17.04
N THR A 769 15.25 30.47 -17.40
CA THR A 769 14.23 29.78 -18.16
C THR A 769 14.29 30.15 -19.64
N SER A 770 14.25 29.16 -20.52
CA SER A 770 13.96 29.39 -21.94
C SER A 770 12.45 29.49 -22.16
N ALA A 771 12.05 30.26 -23.17
CA ALA A 771 10.66 30.33 -23.59
C ALA A 771 10.15 28.94 -23.97
N PRO A 772 8.89 28.59 -23.67
CA PRO A 772 8.33 27.31 -24.05
C PRO A 772 8.43 27.14 -25.57
N GLU A 773 8.93 25.97 -26.01
CA GLU A 773 8.99 25.67 -27.44
C GLU A 773 7.57 25.77 -28.02
N ARG A 774 7.35 26.77 -28.88
CA ARG A 774 6.11 26.87 -29.62
C ARG A 774 6.10 25.74 -30.62
N ALA A 775 5.07 24.92 -30.55
CA ALA A 775 4.84 23.89 -31.55
C ALA A 775 4.89 24.53 -32.95
N ARG A 776 5.63 23.89 -33.87
CA ARG A 776 5.73 24.38 -35.24
C ARG A 776 4.33 24.43 -35.84
N THR A 777 3.95 25.58 -36.40
CA THR A 777 2.68 25.74 -37.12
C THR A 777 2.90 25.47 -38.61
N GLY A 778 1.89 24.90 -39.28
CA GLY A 778 1.96 24.58 -40.72
C GLY A 778 2.62 23.24 -41.05
N THR A 779 2.82 22.37 -40.06
CA THR A 779 3.24 20.97 -40.28
C THR A 779 2.07 20.10 -40.73
N SER A 780 2.35 18.92 -41.29
CA SER A 780 1.34 17.89 -41.61
C SER A 780 0.59 17.34 -40.38
N PHE A 781 1.06 17.64 -39.17
CA PHE A 781 0.55 17.15 -37.90
C PHE A 781 -0.16 18.20 -37.06
N THR A 782 -0.13 19.48 -37.48
CA THR A 782 -0.74 20.59 -36.73
C THR A 782 -2.24 20.33 -36.50
N GLY A 783 -2.66 20.30 -35.23
CA GLY A 783 -4.05 20.12 -34.82
C GLY A 783 -4.56 18.67 -34.81
N LYS A 784 -3.77 17.70 -35.29
CA LYS A 784 -4.17 16.29 -35.36
C LYS A 784 -4.03 15.57 -34.03
N VAL A 785 -4.91 14.62 -33.74
CA VAL A 785 -4.85 13.71 -32.60
C VAL A 785 -4.13 12.42 -33.01
N ILE A 786 -2.96 12.16 -32.41
CA ILE A 786 -2.08 11.02 -32.73
C ILE A 786 -2.04 10.03 -31.57
N VAL A 787 -2.06 8.73 -31.87
CA VAL A 787 -1.86 7.65 -30.88
C VAL A 787 -0.68 6.77 -31.28
N PHE A 788 0.23 6.51 -30.34
CA PHE A 788 1.34 5.56 -30.54
C PHE A 788 0.99 4.19 -29.95
N THR A 789 1.23 3.13 -30.70
CA THR A 789 0.97 1.73 -30.30
C THR A 789 2.07 0.79 -30.79
N GLY A 790 2.25 -0.36 -30.13
CA GLY A 790 3.39 -1.26 -30.37
C GLY A 790 4.71 -0.75 -29.79
N SER A 791 5.76 -1.55 -29.94
CA SER A 791 7.15 -1.16 -29.65
C SER A 791 7.64 -0.18 -30.70
N LEU A 792 8.39 0.85 -30.29
CA LEU A 792 9.05 1.80 -31.18
C LEU A 792 10.55 1.46 -31.20
N GLU A 793 11.12 1.29 -32.38
CA GLU A 793 12.48 0.81 -32.61
C GLU A 793 13.49 1.96 -32.81
N ARG A 794 13.04 3.13 -33.27
CA ARG A 794 13.91 4.26 -33.62
C ARG A 794 13.97 5.31 -32.52
N MET A 795 12.90 5.44 -31.73
CA MET A 795 12.84 6.34 -30.59
C MET A 795 12.04 5.73 -29.44
N THR A 796 12.27 6.22 -28.24
CA THR A 796 11.43 5.86 -27.09
C THR A 796 10.03 6.46 -27.26
N ARG A 797 9.03 5.81 -26.65
CA ARG A 797 7.65 6.32 -26.68
C ARG A 797 7.53 7.77 -26.16
N PRO A 798 8.19 8.19 -25.08
CA PRO A 798 8.22 9.59 -24.67
C PRO A 798 8.78 10.55 -25.74
N GLU A 799 9.87 10.18 -26.41
CA GLU A 799 10.45 10.98 -27.50
C GLU A 799 9.49 11.12 -28.69
N ALA A 800 8.79 10.04 -29.05
CA ALA A 800 7.79 10.06 -30.12
C ALA A 800 6.62 11.02 -29.80
N LYS A 801 6.15 11.00 -28.54
CA LYS A 801 5.10 11.93 -28.09
C LYS A 801 5.59 13.37 -28.13
N ALA A 802 6.77 13.63 -27.59
CA ALA A 802 7.36 14.96 -27.57
C ALA A 802 7.55 15.51 -28.99
N LYS A 803 8.00 14.68 -29.93
CA LYS A 803 8.17 15.04 -31.34
C LYS A 803 6.82 15.37 -32.01
N ALA A 804 5.80 14.55 -31.79
CA ALA A 804 4.46 14.82 -32.31
C ALA A 804 3.89 16.14 -31.75
N GLU A 805 4.05 16.40 -30.45
CA GLU A 805 3.62 17.64 -29.80
C GLU A 805 4.38 18.86 -30.32
N ALA A 806 5.70 18.73 -30.53
CA ALA A 806 6.55 19.78 -31.11
C ALA A 806 6.15 20.12 -32.56
N LEU A 807 5.58 19.15 -33.29
CA LEU A 807 5.00 19.33 -34.61
C LEU A 807 3.53 19.80 -34.56
N GLY A 808 2.99 20.16 -33.39
CA GLY A 808 1.64 20.72 -33.26
C GLY A 808 0.51 19.70 -33.18
N ALA A 809 0.81 18.42 -32.99
CA ALA A 809 -0.19 17.39 -32.74
C ALA A 809 -0.63 17.36 -31.26
N LYS A 810 -1.81 16.76 -31.02
CA LYS A 810 -2.27 16.32 -29.69
C LYS A 810 -2.05 14.82 -29.58
N VAL A 811 -1.40 14.35 -28.52
CA VAL A 811 -1.18 12.92 -28.33
C VAL A 811 -2.23 12.32 -27.38
N SER A 812 -2.87 11.23 -27.79
CA SER A 812 -3.84 10.48 -26.98
C SER A 812 -3.31 9.11 -26.56
N GLY A 813 -3.74 8.64 -25.39
CA GLY A 813 -3.46 7.29 -24.90
C GLY A 813 -4.42 6.21 -25.44
N SER A 814 -5.55 6.61 -26.01
CA SER A 814 -6.61 5.72 -26.52
C SER A 814 -7.04 6.13 -27.93
N VAL A 815 -7.50 5.14 -28.71
CA VAL A 815 -8.03 5.37 -30.06
C VAL A 815 -9.52 5.62 -29.96
N SER A 816 -10.01 6.66 -30.62
CA SER A 816 -11.42 7.02 -30.66
C SER A 816 -11.81 7.57 -32.03
N LYS A 817 -13.08 7.91 -32.23
CA LYS A 817 -13.54 8.63 -33.44
C LYS A 817 -12.88 10.00 -33.63
N LYS A 818 -12.27 10.57 -32.58
CA LYS A 818 -11.55 11.86 -32.64
C LYS A 818 -10.05 11.68 -32.94
N THR A 819 -9.58 10.43 -33.11
CA THR A 819 -8.18 10.16 -33.44
C THR A 819 -7.99 10.33 -34.94
N ASP A 820 -7.00 11.13 -35.33
CA ASP A 820 -6.71 11.42 -36.75
C ASP A 820 -5.65 10.46 -37.31
N LEU A 821 -4.72 9.99 -36.47
CA LEU A 821 -3.59 9.18 -36.90
C LEU A 821 -3.13 8.21 -35.80
N VAL A 822 -2.77 6.99 -36.19
CA VAL A 822 -2.12 6.01 -35.31
C VAL A 822 -0.74 5.66 -35.87
N VAL A 823 0.28 5.79 -35.04
CA VAL A 823 1.64 5.33 -35.35
C VAL A 823 1.83 3.97 -34.69
N ALA A 824 2.00 2.93 -35.50
CA ALA A 824 2.02 1.54 -35.06
C ALA A 824 3.37 0.88 -35.35
N GLY A 825 4.08 0.47 -34.29
CA GLY A 825 5.28 -0.35 -34.40
C GLY A 825 5.02 -1.84 -34.10
N PRO A 826 6.07 -2.68 -34.08
CA PRO A 826 5.93 -4.13 -33.87
C PRO A 826 5.16 -4.48 -32.58
N GLY A 827 4.27 -5.47 -32.65
CA GLY A 827 3.43 -5.88 -31.52
C GLY A 827 2.26 -4.94 -31.19
N ALA A 828 1.89 -4.03 -32.10
CA ALA A 828 0.69 -3.20 -31.95
C ALA A 828 -0.59 -4.07 -31.95
N GLY A 829 -1.18 -4.27 -30.76
CA GLY A 829 -2.38 -5.09 -30.55
C GLY A 829 -3.71 -4.31 -30.63
N SER A 830 -4.50 -4.34 -29.56
CA SER A 830 -5.90 -3.86 -29.50
C SER A 830 -6.15 -2.45 -30.04
N LYS A 831 -5.21 -1.51 -29.90
CA LYS A 831 -5.33 -0.14 -30.42
C LYS A 831 -5.25 -0.07 -31.95
N LEU A 832 -4.50 -0.97 -32.59
CA LEU A 832 -4.44 -1.06 -34.04
C LEU A 832 -5.76 -1.61 -34.59
N GLU A 833 -6.36 -2.58 -33.90
CA GLU A 833 -7.69 -3.09 -34.24
C GLU A 833 -8.78 -2.02 -34.07
N GLU A 834 -8.69 -1.23 -32.99
CA GLU A 834 -9.60 -0.11 -32.73
C GLU A 834 -9.47 1.01 -33.76
N ALA A 835 -8.24 1.30 -34.22
CA ALA A 835 -7.98 2.24 -35.32
C ALA A 835 -8.65 1.78 -36.62
N ARG A 836 -8.49 0.50 -36.97
CA ARG A 836 -9.15 -0.10 -38.14
C ARG A 836 -10.67 -0.05 -38.03
N ARG A 837 -11.23 -0.30 -36.85
CA ARG A 837 -12.67 -0.22 -36.59
C ARG A 837 -13.24 1.19 -36.75
N HIS A 838 -12.46 2.20 -36.39
CA HIS A 838 -12.86 3.60 -36.51
C HIS A 838 -12.46 4.26 -37.83
N GLY A 839 -11.80 3.53 -38.74
CA GLY A 839 -11.34 4.06 -40.03
C GLY A 839 -10.23 5.11 -39.90
N VAL A 840 -9.47 5.07 -38.80
CA VAL A 840 -8.37 6.01 -38.52
C VAL A 840 -7.14 5.64 -39.33
N ALA A 841 -6.44 6.63 -39.89
CA ALA A 841 -5.21 6.40 -40.66
C ALA A 841 -4.11 5.77 -39.78
N VAL A 842 -3.40 4.79 -40.31
CA VAL A 842 -2.30 4.10 -39.61
C VAL A 842 -1.01 4.23 -40.42
N ILE A 843 0.06 4.67 -39.77
CA ILE A 843 1.42 4.72 -40.33
C ILE A 843 2.41 4.00 -39.41
N ASP A 844 3.57 3.61 -39.93
CA ASP A 844 4.67 3.09 -39.11
C ASP A 844 5.58 4.22 -38.60
N GLU A 845 6.55 3.84 -37.77
CA GLU A 845 7.48 4.78 -37.14
C GLU A 845 8.38 5.51 -38.15
N ASP A 846 8.82 4.82 -39.21
CA ASP A 846 9.65 5.41 -40.26
C ASP A 846 8.87 6.43 -41.10
N GLU A 847 7.60 6.14 -41.41
CA GLU A 847 6.72 7.09 -42.07
C GLU A 847 6.42 8.31 -41.21
N PHE A 848 6.25 8.13 -39.90
CA PHE A 848 6.11 9.24 -38.97
C PHE A 848 7.35 10.14 -38.98
N LEU A 849 8.56 9.56 -38.97
CA LEU A 849 9.83 10.29 -39.05
C LEU A 849 10.03 11.01 -40.40
N ARG A 850 9.65 10.38 -41.51
CA ARG A 850 9.68 11.02 -42.84
C ARG A 850 8.77 12.23 -42.91
N GLN A 851 7.53 12.09 -42.45
CA GLN A 851 6.57 13.19 -42.43
C GLN A 851 6.95 14.30 -41.41
N ALA A 852 7.76 13.98 -40.41
CA ALA A 852 8.34 14.92 -39.46
C ALA A 852 9.53 15.72 -40.05
N GLY A 853 10.09 15.31 -41.19
CA GLY A 853 11.17 15.99 -41.90
C GLY A 853 12.58 15.59 -41.46
N GLU A 854 12.79 14.36 -40.99
CA GLU A 854 14.07 13.88 -40.42
C GLU A 854 14.65 12.65 -41.13
N ALA A 855 14.36 12.46 -42.43
CA ALA A 855 14.94 11.37 -43.23
C ALA A 855 16.19 11.78 -44.00
#